data_AF-A0A139XBM9-F1
#
_entry.id   AF-A0A139XBM9-F1
#
_cell.length_a   1.000
_cell.length_b   1.000
_cell.length_c   1.000
_cell.angle_alpha   90.00
_cell.angle_beta   90.00
_cell.angle_gamma   90.00
#
_symmetry.space_group_name_H-M   'P 1'
#
loop_
_entity.id
_entity.type
_entity.pdbx_description
1 polymer ?
#
loop_
_entity_poly.entity_id
_entity_poly.type
_entity_poly.pdbx_seq_one_letter_code
_entity_poly.pdbx_strand_id
1 'polypeptide(L)'
;MALIPRYAGVGETCPPWQIQVLSGGNLSSAGTLYFSFQLQNRAGFNKPSASAAIAYSINQRIVITIPESVRKDAWDIHYFVLSAGTTADASQHVQIARVPGYQYGLGIEPQSVKTVLPATIELSRDVHLALASSIATLADFPVGANRLDGQVRWVTSESKWFEYRADSILPITTDAIEADVGRWVRIGGASAYVTGTAIGVGSDRPIGAINPVTIIPTPTYPGQDAGNNKVLPAWEAQYWLYNSGPDVLPAGHEFGVELSYNEKRSPDLLNGVVMVKFIGFASADGTIRTTDAQGRNFPNTGAYFSWTPKITTVFVTADDLQVGEAIALVVKPFFSKAELNNQLTPGSTLGVIPAIRTQSGDFNPLGKLFPTGAVYAIGDRYRVVPNTGLSVDILSGSAIVGSYDFPEKPRRTVGGLDPATAGQKIVINGNGAVFVDSPAYTPSASEALRAIVSTSAGESTVGEWSNELAVSSGGLSVTLNYPSAIRDNYPDVVAGSNKGTFNPPLATIYVQRTDTGEIRSFSGFGVVVGGNSQIFTVNDWNSGSVVASLPSAAADFSLFAPGGVAIASSIAGNFPAATYKACYAFVYDGNQVTSISHASPPCIAEINGDFSPPSISVGSVTALPSGSSPTVTNSGSGSQAIFNFGFSPGEGAGGASFSGEIVCSGTCVIAGTGKAFKFYAPQPNLEITVQVSFDMTVSTGANSIQLHRWSQEPNTNLSGREFVAEMSQAGGKATVIIDSIYRWISFFAKNPSLGDNFDGCCFTVEGNTFTLMSF
;
A
#
# COMPACT_ATOMS: atom_id res chain seq x y z
N MET A 1 -1.06 23.34 -14.73
CA MET A 1 -1.96 22.21 -14.40
C MET A 1 -2.67 22.51 -13.10
N ALA A 2 -4.01 22.60 -13.10
CA ALA A 2 -4.77 22.90 -11.88
C ALA A 2 -5.85 21.84 -11.69
N LEU A 3 -5.53 20.79 -10.94
CA LEU A 3 -6.56 20.06 -10.23
C LEU A 3 -7.07 20.95 -9.10
N ILE A 4 -8.38 21.12 -8.99
CA ILE A 4 -9.00 22.04 -8.04
C ILE A 4 -9.77 21.24 -6.99
N PRO A 5 -9.46 21.37 -5.68
CA PRO A 5 -10.23 20.72 -4.63
C PRO A 5 -11.60 21.39 -4.48
N ARG A 6 -12.66 20.58 -4.49
CA ARG A 6 -14.07 20.96 -4.36
C ARG A 6 -14.77 20.00 -3.39
N TYR A 7 -15.87 20.44 -2.79
CA TYR A 7 -16.83 19.46 -2.23
C TYR A 7 -17.43 18.64 -3.37
N ALA A 8 -17.87 17.41 -3.07
CA ALA A 8 -18.54 16.60 -4.08
C ALA A 8 -19.71 17.37 -4.70
N GLY A 9 -19.74 17.38 -6.03
CA GLY A 9 -20.63 18.23 -6.81
C GLY A 9 -22.06 17.71 -6.88
N VAL A 10 -22.85 18.47 -7.61
CA VAL A 10 -24.15 18.12 -8.17
C VAL A 10 -24.17 18.58 -9.62
N GLY A 11 -25.03 17.98 -10.45
CA GLY A 11 -25.08 18.33 -11.88
C GLY A 11 -25.35 19.81 -12.11
N GLU A 12 -24.83 20.36 -13.22
CA GLU A 12 -24.87 21.80 -13.52
C GLU A 12 -26.28 22.39 -13.45
N THR A 13 -27.26 21.66 -13.99
CA THR A 13 -28.68 22.03 -13.98
C THR A 13 -29.49 20.88 -13.39
N CYS A 14 -30.45 21.17 -12.52
CA CYS A 14 -31.34 20.15 -11.98
C CYS A 14 -32.28 19.64 -13.09
N PRO A 15 -32.45 18.31 -13.28
CA PRO A 15 -33.48 17.80 -14.17
C PRO A 15 -34.87 18.13 -13.62
N PRO A 16 -35.87 18.35 -14.47
CA PRO A 16 -37.23 18.65 -14.03
C PRO A 16 -37.83 17.50 -13.23
N TRP A 17 -38.53 17.83 -12.14
CA TRP A 17 -39.32 16.88 -11.36
C TRP A 17 -40.73 16.74 -11.93
N GLN A 18 -41.43 15.69 -11.54
CA GLN A 18 -42.80 15.47 -11.98
C GLN A 18 -43.76 16.31 -11.16
N ILE A 19 -44.66 17.04 -11.81
CA ILE A 19 -45.71 17.83 -11.16
C ILE A 19 -47.07 17.31 -11.61
N GLN A 20 -47.97 17.08 -10.66
CA GLN A 20 -49.35 16.69 -10.92
C GLN A 20 -50.30 17.57 -10.12
N VAL A 21 -51.44 17.91 -10.74
CA VAL A 21 -52.53 18.62 -10.07
C VAL A 21 -53.66 17.64 -9.85
N LEU A 22 -54.03 17.45 -8.59
CA LEU A 22 -55.01 16.45 -8.16
C LEU A 22 -56.15 17.12 -7.38
N SER A 23 -57.33 16.50 -7.36
CA SER A 23 -58.42 16.90 -6.47
C SER A 23 -58.13 16.57 -5.00
N GLY A 24 -58.87 17.18 -4.08
CA GLY A 24 -58.84 16.85 -2.64
C GLY A 24 -57.89 17.70 -1.81
N GLY A 25 -57.52 18.89 -2.29
CA GLY A 25 -56.80 19.89 -1.51
C GLY A 25 -57.72 21.01 -0.99
N ASN A 26 -57.12 22.01 -0.35
CA ASN A 26 -57.79 23.16 0.26
C ASN A 26 -57.32 24.49 -0.36
N LEU A 27 -56.95 24.48 -1.65
CA LEU A 27 -56.67 25.71 -2.38
C LEU A 27 -57.98 26.49 -2.58
N SER A 28 -58.01 27.76 -2.17
CA SER A 28 -59.23 28.59 -2.21
C SER A 28 -59.41 29.37 -3.50
N SER A 29 -58.39 29.40 -4.35
CA SER A 29 -58.37 30.13 -5.62
C SER A 29 -57.85 29.28 -6.77
N ALA A 30 -58.16 29.69 -8.00
CA ALA A 30 -57.53 29.18 -9.21
C ALA A 30 -56.36 30.09 -9.62
N GLY A 31 -55.33 29.52 -10.23
CA GLY A 31 -54.15 30.28 -10.63
C GLY A 31 -53.19 29.49 -11.51
N THR A 32 -52.06 30.10 -11.82
CA THR A 32 -50.95 29.46 -12.55
C THR A 32 -49.64 29.86 -11.91
N LEU A 33 -48.79 28.88 -11.63
CA LEU A 33 -47.43 29.09 -11.12
C LEU A 33 -46.42 28.39 -12.02
N TYR A 34 -45.21 28.91 -12.02
CA TYR A 34 -44.03 28.32 -12.65
C TYR A 34 -43.15 27.75 -11.56
N PHE A 35 -42.64 26.53 -11.74
CA PHE A 35 -41.81 25.86 -10.75
C PHE A 35 -40.41 25.63 -11.29
N SER A 36 -39.40 25.89 -10.45
CA SER A 36 -38.01 25.53 -10.71
C SER A 36 -37.45 24.67 -9.60
N PHE A 37 -36.55 23.76 -9.97
CA PHE A 37 -35.93 22.81 -9.07
C PHE A 37 -34.43 23.03 -9.00
N GLN A 38 -33.86 22.93 -7.81
CA GLN A 38 -32.42 23.03 -7.57
C GLN A 38 -31.97 21.93 -6.62
N LEU A 39 -30.71 21.54 -6.77
CA LEU A 39 -29.99 20.67 -5.85
C LEU A 39 -28.99 21.52 -5.08
N GLN A 40 -28.90 21.28 -3.77
CA GLN A 40 -27.91 21.90 -2.91
C GLN A 40 -26.91 20.86 -2.42
N ASN A 41 -25.63 21.10 -2.65
CA ASN A 41 -24.53 20.38 -1.98
C ASN A 41 -23.95 21.23 -0.84
N ARG A 42 -22.86 20.79 -0.24
CA ARG A 42 -22.20 21.52 0.86
C ARG A 42 -21.74 22.93 0.48
N ALA A 43 -21.41 23.15 -0.79
CA ALA A 43 -20.89 24.42 -1.29
C ALA A 43 -22.01 25.43 -1.63
N GLY A 44 -23.13 24.95 -2.16
CA GLY A 44 -24.17 25.81 -2.68
C GLY A 44 -25.15 25.10 -3.61
N PHE A 45 -25.76 25.87 -4.52
CA PHE A 45 -26.83 25.41 -5.40
C PHE A 45 -26.36 25.22 -6.84
N ASN A 46 -26.98 24.28 -7.55
CA ASN A 46 -26.86 24.21 -9.00
C ASN A 46 -27.83 25.17 -9.71
N LYS A 47 -27.75 25.26 -11.05
CA LYS A 47 -28.69 26.08 -11.82
C LYS A 47 -30.11 25.50 -11.73
N PRO A 48 -31.13 26.39 -11.66
CA PRO A 48 -32.52 25.95 -11.65
C PRO A 48 -32.89 25.21 -12.93
N SER A 49 -33.75 24.20 -12.79
CA SER A 49 -34.39 23.55 -13.94
C SER A 49 -35.18 24.55 -14.79
N ALA A 50 -35.45 24.17 -16.04
CA ALA A 50 -36.47 24.86 -16.83
C ALA A 50 -37.81 24.87 -16.08
N SER A 51 -38.52 26.00 -16.18
CA SER A 51 -39.78 26.21 -15.47
C SER A 51 -40.98 26.02 -16.39
N ALA A 52 -41.95 25.21 -15.95
CA ALA A 52 -43.18 24.98 -16.69
C ALA A 52 -44.38 25.60 -15.96
N ALA A 53 -45.35 26.12 -16.73
CA ALA A 53 -46.59 26.65 -16.20
C ALA A 53 -47.49 25.52 -15.71
N ILE A 54 -47.97 25.63 -14.46
CA ILE A 54 -48.87 24.67 -13.82
C ILE A 54 -50.12 25.42 -13.38
N ALA A 55 -51.24 25.12 -14.05
CA ALA A 55 -52.54 25.65 -13.72
C ALA A 55 -53.21 24.81 -12.62
N TYR A 56 -53.82 25.47 -11.64
CA TYR A 56 -54.58 24.85 -10.57
C TYR A 56 -55.92 25.56 -10.35
N SER A 57 -56.87 24.85 -9.75
CA SER A 57 -58.23 25.29 -9.46
C SER A 57 -58.57 25.12 -7.98
N ILE A 58 -59.71 25.69 -7.58
CA ILE A 58 -60.27 25.57 -6.22
C ILE A 58 -60.44 24.08 -5.85
N ASN A 59 -60.16 23.74 -4.59
CA ASN A 59 -60.22 22.37 -4.02
C ASN A 59 -59.23 21.36 -4.63
N GLN A 60 -58.23 21.83 -5.37
CA GLN A 60 -57.12 21.01 -5.84
C GLN A 60 -55.92 21.09 -4.90
N ARG A 61 -54.94 20.24 -5.17
CA ARG A 61 -53.58 20.25 -4.61
C ARG A 61 -52.57 20.00 -5.71
N ILE A 62 -51.36 20.50 -5.51
CA ILE A 62 -50.23 20.24 -6.40
C ILE A 62 -49.31 19.23 -5.72
N VAL A 63 -49.04 18.11 -6.38
CA VAL A 63 -48.11 17.08 -5.91
C VAL A 63 -46.88 17.11 -6.78
N ILE A 64 -45.73 17.30 -6.15
CA ILE A 64 -44.42 17.31 -6.81
C ILE A 64 -43.68 16.04 -6.40
N THR A 65 -43.24 15.23 -7.36
CA THR A 65 -42.51 13.98 -7.14
C THR A 65 -41.06 14.14 -7.59
N ILE A 66 -40.14 14.03 -6.63
CA ILE A 66 -38.70 13.96 -6.86
C ILE A 66 -38.36 12.54 -7.34
N PRO A 67 -37.93 12.35 -8.60
CA PRO A 67 -37.69 11.01 -9.14
C PRO A 67 -36.38 10.43 -8.60
N GLU A 68 -36.28 9.10 -8.50
CA GLU A 68 -35.02 8.42 -8.11
C GLU A 68 -33.84 8.79 -9.01
N SER A 69 -34.10 8.99 -10.31
CA SER A 69 -33.09 9.29 -11.32
C SER A 69 -32.33 10.60 -11.13
N VAL A 70 -32.83 11.51 -10.27
CA VAL A 70 -32.14 12.76 -9.92
C VAL A 70 -30.90 12.50 -9.07
N ARG A 71 -30.87 11.38 -8.34
CA ARG A 71 -29.73 11.03 -7.49
C ARG A 71 -28.74 10.22 -8.30
N LYS A 72 -27.51 10.74 -8.40
CA LYS A 72 -26.38 10.07 -9.04
C LYS A 72 -25.37 9.65 -7.97
N ASP A 73 -24.61 8.60 -8.26
CA ASP A 73 -23.73 7.97 -7.27
C ASP A 73 -22.59 8.89 -6.82
N ALA A 74 -22.06 9.73 -7.73
CA ALA A 74 -20.98 10.65 -7.40
C ALA A 74 -21.43 11.94 -6.71
N TRP A 75 -22.74 12.22 -6.64
CA TRP A 75 -23.25 13.50 -6.14
C TRP A 75 -23.53 13.47 -4.63
N ASP A 76 -23.16 14.55 -3.93
CA ASP A 76 -23.45 14.76 -2.50
C ASP A 76 -24.59 15.78 -2.33
N ILE A 77 -25.82 15.31 -2.52
CA ILE A 77 -27.03 16.13 -2.41
C ILE A 77 -27.47 16.22 -0.95
N HIS A 78 -27.48 17.44 -0.40
CA HIS A 78 -27.95 17.72 0.96
C HIS A 78 -29.38 18.23 1.00
N TYR A 79 -29.83 18.97 -0.02
CA TYR A 79 -31.22 19.41 -0.12
C TYR A 79 -31.72 19.41 -1.56
N PHE A 80 -32.98 19.02 -1.73
CA PHE A 80 -33.77 19.22 -2.94
C PHE A 80 -34.63 20.46 -2.71
N VAL A 81 -34.47 21.49 -3.53
CA VAL A 81 -35.11 22.79 -3.34
C VAL A 81 -36.16 23.03 -4.41
N LEU A 82 -37.38 23.35 -3.95
CA LEU A 82 -38.51 23.73 -4.79
C LEU A 82 -38.73 25.24 -4.70
N SER A 83 -38.64 25.91 -5.85
CA SER A 83 -38.97 27.32 -5.97
C SER A 83 -40.13 27.54 -6.95
N ALA A 84 -40.88 28.61 -6.76
CA ALA A 84 -41.99 28.98 -7.62
C ALA A 84 -42.05 30.48 -7.93
N GLY A 85 -42.68 30.83 -9.04
CA GLY A 85 -42.87 32.21 -9.50
C GLY A 85 -44.13 32.38 -10.34
N THR A 86 -44.47 33.63 -10.65
CA THR A 86 -45.59 33.99 -11.54
C THR A 86 -45.19 34.09 -13.00
N THR A 87 -43.90 33.99 -13.31
CA THR A 87 -43.34 34.05 -14.67
C THR A 87 -42.42 32.86 -14.89
N ALA A 88 -42.07 32.55 -16.14
CA ALA A 88 -41.12 31.49 -16.46
C ALA A 88 -39.65 31.81 -16.10
N ASP A 89 -39.35 33.05 -15.70
CA ASP A 89 -37.99 33.47 -15.33
C ASP A 89 -37.65 32.99 -13.91
N ALA A 90 -36.82 31.95 -13.83
CA ALA A 90 -36.35 31.36 -12.58
C ALA A 90 -35.58 32.34 -11.68
N SER A 91 -35.07 33.47 -12.20
CA SER A 91 -34.42 34.50 -11.38
C SER A 91 -35.40 35.21 -10.43
N GLN A 92 -36.70 35.18 -10.76
CA GLN A 92 -37.78 35.77 -9.97
C GLN A 92 -38.48 34.75 -9.06
N HIS A 93 -38.02 33.50 -9.05
CA HIS A 93 -38.63 32.46 -8.24
C HIS A 93 -38.20 32.56 -6.77
N VAL A 94 -39.13 32.16 -5.90
CA VAL A 94 -38.99 32.13 -4.44
C VAL A 94 -39.00 30.69 -3.97
N GLN A 95 -38.13 30.35 -3.02
CA GLN A 95 -38.13 29.04 -2.37
C GLN A 95 -39.44 28.88 -1.58
N ILE A 96 -40.21 27.84 -1.91
CA ILE A 96 -41.47 27.51 -1.23
C ILE A 96 -41.39 26.21 -0.44
N ALA A 97 -40.49 25.30 -0.82
CA ALA A 97 -40.27 24.06 -0.11
C ALA A 97 -38.85 23.52 -0.28
N ARG A 98 -38.46 22.61 0.60
CA ARG A 98 -37.28 21.77 0.44
C ARG A 98 -37.53 20.36 0.97
N VAL A 99 -36.72 19.41 0.51
CA VAL A 99 -36.66 18.05 1.05
C VAL A 99 -35.21 17.75 1.40
N PRO A 100 -34.91 17.32 2.64
CA PRO A 100 -33.56 16.90 3.02
C PRO A 100 -33.07 15.73 2.15
N GLY A 101 -31.80 15.78 1.75
CA GLY A 101 -31.10 14.69 1.07
C GLY A 101 -30.80 13.51 1.98
N TYR A 102 -30.81 13.75 3.30
CA TYR A 102 -30.57 12.79 4.36
C TYR A 102 -31.72 12.79 5.37
N GLN A 103 -32.04 11.62 5.90
CA GLN A 103 -33.03 11.46 6.96
C GLN A 103 -32.54 12.09 8.28
N TYR A 104 -33.49 12.53 9.10
CA TYR A 104 -33.25 13.10 10.42
C TYR A 104 -34.32 12.60 11.40
N GLY A 105 -33.99 12.51 12.69
CA GLY A 105 -34.94 12.07 13.72
C GLY A 105 -34.26 11.41 14.92
N LEU A 106 -35.08 10.99 15.90
CA LEU A 106 -34.60 10.24 17.05
C LEU A 106 -33.96 8.92 16.60
N GLY A 107 -32.72 8.66 17.03
CA GLY A 107 -31.98 7.44 16.70
C GLY A 107 -31.32 7.44 15.31
N ILE A 108 -31.43 8.52 14.54
CA ILE A 108 -30.75 8.66 13.23
C ILE A 108 -29.57 9.62 13.40
N GLU A 109 -28.36 9.14 13.14
CA GLU A 109 -27.18 10.01 13.13
C GLU A 109 -27.28 10.99 11.94
N PRO A 110 -27.03 12.31 12.13
CA PRO A 110 -27.14 13.27 11.03
C PRO A 110 -26.27 12.89 9.83
N GLN A 111 -26.79 13.06 8.62
CA GLN A 111 -26.09 12.77 7.35
C GLN A 111 -25.63 11.31 7.18
N SER A 112 -26.17 10.36 7.96
CA SER A 112 -25.81 8.93 7.87
C SER A 112 -26.70 8.12 6.92
N VAL A 113 -27.97 8.48 6.79
CA VAL A 113 -28.96 7.74 5.98
C VAL A 113 -29.53 8.67 4.92
N LYS A 114 -29.42 8.30 3.64
CA LYS A 114 -29.98 9.07 2.52
C LYS A 114 -31.52 8.99 2.53
N THR A 115 -32.19 10.08 2.19
CA THR A 115 -33.65 10.12 2.01
C THR A 115 -34.07 9.16 0.91
N VAL A 116 -35.08 8.32 1.14
CA VAL A 116 -35.59 7.39 0.12
C VAL A 116 -36.29 8.18 -0.98
N LEU A 117 -35.98 7.87 -2.24
CA LEU A 117 -36.67 8.40 -3.42
C LEU A 117 -37.49 7.26 -4.06
N PRO A 118 -38.59 7.56 -4.79
CA PRO A 118 -39.13 8.89 -5.02
C PRO A 118 -39.73 9.50 -3.75
N ALA A 119 -39.57 10.81 -3.60
CA ALA A 119 -40.14 11.58 -2.49
C ALA A 119 -41.16 12.59 -3.03
N THR A 120 -42.21 12.87 -2.25
CA THR A 120 -43.30 13.76 -2.67
C THR A 120 -43.43 14.98 -1.77
N ILE A 121 -43.77 16.11 -2.38
CA ILE A 121 -44.14 17.37 -1.72
C ILE A 121 -45.58 17.68 -2.12
N GLU A 122 -46.43 17.96 -1.13
CA GLU A 122 -47.84 18.29 -1.36
C GLU A 122 -48.16 19.76 -1.01
N LEU A 123 -48.55 20.53 -2.02
CA LEU A 123 -49.03 21.90 -1.89
C LEU A 123 -50.57 21.89 -1.91
N SER A 124 -51.18 21.75 -0.74
CA SER A 124 -52.63 21.60 -0.58
C SER A 124 -53.33 22.79 0.09
N ARG A 125 -52.62 23.89 0.36
CA ARG A 125 -53.16 25.09 1.03
C ARG A 125 -52.55 26.34 0.40
N ASP A 126 -53.29 27.45 0.39
CA ASP A 126 -52.83 28.69 -0.25
C ASP A 126 -51.49 29.20 0.34
N VAL A 127 -51.30 28.98 1.64
CA VAL A 127 -50.06 29.33 2.36
C VAL A 127 -48.83 28.55 1.86
N HIS A 128 -49.00 27.39 1.22
CA HIS A 128 -47.91 26.63 0.57
C HIS A 128 -47.52 27.24 -0.79
N LEU A 129 -48.43 28.00 -1.41
CA LEU A 129 -48.22 28.68 -2.70
C LEU A 129 -47.78 30.14 -2.54
N ALA A 130 -47.74 30.64 -1.31
CA ALA A 130 -47.49 32.04 -1.01
C ALA A 130 -46.04 32.44 -1.34
N LEU A 131 -45.87 33.24 -2.41
CA LEU A 131 -44.58 33.74 -2.86
C LEU A 131 -44.16 34.97 -2.04
N ALA A 132 -42.96 34.94 -1.46
CA ALA A 132 -42.36 36.05 -0.72
C ALA A 132 -43.28 36.70 0.33
N SER A 133 -44.12 35.88 1.00
CA SER A 133 -45.12 36.40 1.92
C SER A 133 -44.50 37.04 3.17
N SER A 134 -45.06 38.20 3.55
CA SER A 134 -44.69 38.92 4.75
C SER A 134 -45.62 38.60 5.91
N ILE A 135 -45.04 38.42 7.10
CA ILE A 135 -45.76 38.37 8.37
C ILE A 135 -45.35 39.55 9.25
N ALA A 136 -46.20 39.93 10.20
CA ALA A 136 -45.95 41.12 11.02
C ALA A 136 -44.87 40.85 12.06
N THR A 137 -45.00 39.76 12.82
CA THR A 137 -44.15 39.42 13.96
C THR A 137 -43.71 37.95 13.93
N LEU A 138 -42.77 37.59 14.80
CA LEU A 138 -42.29 36.22 14.97
C LEU A 138 -43.38 35.24 15.48
N ALA A 139 -44.47 35.73 16.06
CA ALA A 139 -45.58 34.90 16.51
C ALA A 139 -46.49 34.45 15.35
N ASP A 140 -46.39 35.11 14.20
CA ASP A 140 -47.29 34.92 13.06
C ASP A 140 -46.78 33.86 12.07
N PHE A 141 -45.75 33.10 12.43
CA PHE A 141 -45.25 32.03 11.58
C PHE A 141 -46.31 30.94 11.36
N PRO A 142 -46.42 30.38 10.15
CA PRO A 142 -47.30 29.23 9.91
C PRO A 142 -46.99 28.06 10.86
N VAL A 143 -48.04 27.41 11.37
CA VAL A 143 -47.97 26.26 12.29
C VAL A 143 -48.71 25.05 11.74
N GLY A 144 -48.42 23.86 12.30
CA GLY A 144 -49.11 22.63 11.97
C GLY A 144 -49.16 22.35 10.47
N ALA A 145 -50.35 22.07 9.94
CA ALA A 145 -50.50 21.70 8.53
C ALA A 145 -50.34 22.87 7.54
N ASN A 146 -50.27 24.12 8.00
CA ASN A 146 -49.99 25.30 7.16
C ASN A 146 -48.49 25.51 6.89
N ARG A 147 -47.64 24.64 7.45
CA ARG A 147 -46.20 24.76 7.42
C ARG A 147 -45.58 23.66 6.59
N LEU A 148 -44.71 24.07 5.67
CA LEU A 148 -43.96 23.19 4.79
C LEU A 148 -42.45 23.42 4.97
N ASP A 149 -41.66 22.34 5.06
CA ASP A 149 -40.20 22.46 5.19
C ASP A 149 -39.62 23.28 4.02
N GLY A 150 -38.71 24.21 4.31
CA GLY A 150 -38.11 25.13 3.35
C GLY A 150 -38.97 26.34 2.98
N GLN A 151 -40.19 26.49 3.49
CA GLN A 151 -40.98 27.70 3.24
C GLN A 151 -40.29 28.95 3.83
N VAL A 152 -40.35 30.07 3.10
CA VAL A 152 -39.73 31.34 3.54
C VAL A 152 -40.76 32.41 3.88
N ARG A 153 -40.46 33.25 4.88
CA ARG A 153 -41.29 34.41 5.28
C ARG A 153 -40.42 35.62 5.55
N TRP A 154 -40.90 36.79 5.12
CA TRP A 154 -40.34 38.06 5.56
C TRP A 154 -41.02 38.48 6.86
N VAL A 155 -40.25 38.74 7.92
CA VAL A 155 -40.80 39.22 9.18
C VAL A 155 -40.60 40.73 9.25
N THR A 156 -41.70 41.47 9.22
CA THR A 156 -41.69 42.93 9.10
C THR A 156 -41.06 43.59 10.33
N SER A 157 -41.38 43.12 11.54
CA SER A 157 -40.80 43.63 12.78
C SER A 157 -39.28 43.48 12.85
N GLU A 158 -38.74 42.46 12.19
CA GLU A 158 -37.30 42.14 12.21
C GLU A 158 -36.55 42.68 10.98
N SER A 159 -37.27 43.04 9.91
CA SER A 159 -36.69 43.32 8.59
C SER A 159 -35.74 42.21 8.11
N LYS A 160 -36.16 40.94 8.28
CA LYS A 160 -35.36 39.75 7.99
C LYS A 160 -36.20 38.66 7.31
N TRP A 161 -35.53 37.86 6.47
CA TRP A 161 -36.07 36.61 5.94
C TRP A 161 -35.79 35.45 6.89
N PHE A 162 -36.76 34.56 7.03
CA PHE A 162 -36.64 33.29 7.76
C PHE A 162 -37.12 32.14 6.89
N GLU A 163 -36.40 31.02 6.94
CA GLU A 163 -36.74 29.74 6.34
C GLU A 163 -37.17 28.77 7.43
N TYR A 164 -38.27 28.06 7.24
CA TYR A 164 -38.60 26.95 8.13
C TYR A 164 -37.73 25.73 7.83
N ARG A 165 -37.13 25.15 8.86
CA ARG A 165 -36.24 23.99 8.77
C ARG A 165 -36.70 22.92 9.74
N ALA A 166 -37.39 21.91 9.22
CA ALA A 166 -37.95 20.82 10.00
C ALA A 166 -36.87 19.94 10.66
N ASP A 167 -35.68 19.90 10.09
CA ASP A 167 -34.48 19.18 10.55
C ASP A 167 -33.60 19.99 11.51
N SER A 168 -33.92 21.26 11.77
CA SER A 168 -33.03 22.14 12.54
C SER A 168 -33.13 21.90 14.05
N ILE A 169 -31.97 21.70 14.67
CA ILE A 169 -31.78 21.65 16.12
C ILE A 169 -30.96 22.85 16.64
N LEU A 170 -30.89 23.93 15.85
CA LEU A 170 -30.12 25.11 16.25
C LEU A 170 -30.62 25.65 17.60
N PRO A 171 -29.71 26.12 18.47
CA PRO A 171 -30.09 26.80 19.70
C PRO A 171 -31.03 27.97 19.42
N ILE A 172 -32.04 28.15 20.28
CA ILE A 172 -32.99 29.25 20.14
C ILE A 172 -32.23 30.57 20.33
N THR A 173 -32.31 31.45 19.33
CA THR A 173 -31.67 32.76 19.30
C THR A 173 -32.56 33.74 18.52
N THR A 174 -32.15 35.00 18.37
CA THR A 174 -32.84 35.95 17.49
C THR A 174 -32.83 35.56 16.02
N ASP A 175 -31.92 34.66 15.62
CA ASP A 175 -31.77 34.20 14.24
C ASP A 175 -32.24 32.73 14.06
N ALA A 176 -32.72 32.09 15.12
CA ALA A 176 -33.31 30.75 15.12
C ALA A 176 -34.49 30.66 16.10
N ILE A 177 -35.71 30.71 15.57
CA ILE A 177 -36.95 30.80 16.35
C ILE A 177 -37.58 29.42 16.49
N GLU A 178 -38.16 29.17 17.66
CA GLU A 178 -38.85 27.93 17.97
C GLU A 178 -40.11 27.72 17.11
N ALA A 179 -40.39 26.46 16.79
CA ALA A 179 -41.60 26.02 16.11
C ALA A 179 -42.03 24.66 16.71
N ASP A 180 -43.26 24.20 16.48
CA ASP A 180 -43.77 22.91 17.00
C ASP A 180 -42.96 21.69 16.53
N VAL A 181 -42.23 21.80 15.42
CA VAL A 181 -41.18 20.86 14.99
C VAL A 181 -40.06 21.70 14.38
N GLY A 182 -38.79 21.40 14.63
CA GLY A 182 -37.66 22.13 14.04
C GLY A 182 -37.57 23.61 14.45
N ARG A 183 -37.06 24.46 13.55
CA ARG A 183 -36.83 25.91 13.79
C ARG A 183 -37.11 26.76 12.56
N TRP A 184 -37.43 28.03 12.76
CA TRP A 184 -37.36 29.07 11.73
C TRP A 184 -36.00 29.76 11.79
N VAL A 185 -35.22 29.66 10.72
CA VAL A 185 -33.82 30.10 10.70
C VAL A 185 -33.65 31.28 9.76
N ARG A 186 -32.92 32.30 10.19
CA ARG A 186 -32.64 33.49 9.40
C ARG A 186 -31.87 33.13 8.11
N ILE A 187 -32.26 33.75 7.01
CA ILE A 187 -31.61 33.64 5.70
C ILE A 187 -31.36 35.02 5.09
N GLY A 188 -30.50 35.09 4.07
CA GLY A 188 -30.16 36.35 3.38
C GLY A 188 -31.23 36.84 2.40
N GLY A 189 -32.06 35.94 1.88
CA GLY A 189 -33.08 36.26 0.88
C GLY A 189 -33.99 35.06 0.60
N ALA A 190 -35.10 35.32 -0.09
CA ALA A 190 -36.13 34.32 -0.39
C ALA A 190 -35.82 33.43 -1.60
N SER A 191 -34.79 33.77 -2.39
CA SER A 191 -34.45 33.04 -3.63
C SER A 191 -33.21 32.16 -3.44
N ALA A 192 -33.28 30.95 -3.99
CA ALA A 192 -32.14 30.04 -4.13
C ALA A 192 -31.43 30.17 -5.49
N TYR A 193 -31.87 31.12 -6.33
CA TYR A 193 -31.40 31.28 -7.69
C TYR A 193 -29.89 31.54 -7.77
N VAL A 194 -29.22 30.84 -8.69
CA VAL A 194 -27.84 31.09 -9.08
C VAL A 194 -27.73 31.20 -10.59
N THR A 195 -26.92 32.15 -11.07
CA THR A 195 -26.63 32.33 -12.49
C THR A 195 -25.59 31.34 -13.01
N GLY A 196 -24.76 30.77 -12.13
CA GLY A 196 -23.73 29.81 -12.45
C GLY A 196 -23.27 29.01 -11.23
N THR A 197 -22.81 27.79 -11.47
CA THR A 197 -22.37 26.87 -10.40
C THR A 197 -21.01 27.24 -9.82
N ALA A 198 -20.16 27.97 -10.55
CA ALA A 198 -18.81 28.33 -10.12
C ALA A 198 -18.70 29.71 -9.41
N ILE A 199 -19.80 30.45 -9.24
CA ILE A 199 -19.81 31.82 -8.71
C ILE A 199 -20.82 31.98 -7.56
N GLY A 200 -20.67 33.03 -6.74
CA GLY A 200 -21.63 33.36 -5.68
C GLY A 200 -21.87 32.20 -4.71
N VAL A 201 -23.11 31.74 -4.57
CA VAL A 201 -23.50 30.57 -3.77
C VAL A 201 -23.72 29.31 -4.62
N GLY A 202 -22.98 29.19 -5.73
CA GLY A 202 -23.01 28.03 -6.62
C GLY A 202 -22.34 26.78 -6.03
N SER A 203 -22.75 25.60 -6.50
CA SER A 203 -22.34 24.29 -5.99
C SER A 203 -20.96 23.80 -6.43
N ASP A 204 -20.36 24.43 -7.45
CA ASP A 204 -19.15 23.96 -8.13
C ASP A 204 -17.97 24.93 -7.93
N ARG A 205 -17.67 25.22 -6.67
CA ARG A 205 -16.68 26.21 -6.27
C ARG A 205 -15.46 25.55 -5.62
N PRO A 206 -14.23 26.08 -5.83
CA PRO A 206 -13.05 25.64 -5.10
C PRO A 206 -13.26 25.78 -3.58
N ILE A 207 -12.81 24.81 -2.78
CA ILE A 207 -12.98 24.83 -1.31
C ILE A 207 -12.46 26.15 -0.71
N GLY A 208 -11.30 26.64 -1.17
CA GLY A 208 -10.72 27.90 -0.68
C GLY A 208 -11.50 29.17 -1.02
N ALA A 209 -12.48 29.10 -1.93
CA ALA A 209 -13.33 30.24 -2.28
C ALA A 209 -14.66 30.26 -1.49
N ILE A 210 -14.99 29.18 -0.77
CA ILE A 210 -16.27 29.05 -0.09
C ILE A 210 -16.16 29.62 1.33
N ASN A 211 -17.18 30.38 1.75
CA ASN A 211 -17.25 30.88 3.11
C ASN A 211 -17.58 29.70 4.06
N PRO A 212 -16.70 29.35 5.02
CA PRO A 212 -16.91 28.21 5.93
C PRO A 212 -18.10 28.41 6.89
N VAL A 213 -18.65 29.61 6.99
CA VAL A 213 -19.86 29.87 7.79
C VAL A 213 -21.13 29.49 7.02
N THR A 214 -21.09 29.52 5.69
CA THR A 214 -22.25 29.25 4.84
C THR A 214 -22.30 27.83 4.30
N ILE A 215 -21.24 27.03 4.51
CA ILE A 215 -21.26 25.61 4.11
C ILE A 215 -22.19 24.80 4.99
N ILE A 216 -22.69 23.70 4.45
CA ILE A 216 -23.38 22.69 5.25
C ILE A 216 -22.32 21.93 6.06
N PRO A 217 -22.29 22.09 7.41
CA PRO A 217 -21.23 21.54 8.22
C PRO A 217 -21.30 20.01 8.26
N THR A 218 -20.15 19.39 8.45
CA THR A 218 -20.06 17.96 8.78
C THR A 218 -20.52 17.76 10.24
N PRO A 219 -21.22 16.64 10.57
CA PRO A 219 -21.63 16.38 11.95
C PRO A 219 -20.43 16.28 12.89
N THR A 220 -20.66 16.57 14.17
CA THR A 220 -19.62 16.49 15.20
C THR A 220 -19.12 15.05 15.35
N TYR A 221 -17.81 14.88 15.37
CA TYR A 221 -17.20 13.58 15.67
C TYR A 221 -17.08 13.37 17.19
N PRO A 222 -17.67 12.31 17.77
CA PRO A 222 -17.64 12.09 19.22
C PRO A 222 -16.27 11.67 19.76
N GLY A 223 -15.36 11.18 18.89
CA GLY A 223 -14.02 10.70 19.27
C GLY A 223 -14.02 9.33 19.94
N GLN A 224 -14.92 9.08 20.90
CA GLN A 224 -14.94 7.83 21.67
C GLN A 224 -16.36 7.43 22.08
N ASP A 225 -16.58 6.12 22.24
CA ASP A 225 -17.82 5.57 22.78
C ASP A 225 -17.79 5.53 24.33
N ALA A 226 -18.87 5.05 24.94
CA ALA A 226 -18.96 4.90 26.40
C ALA A 226 -17.94 3.90 27.00
N GLY A 227 -17.33 3.06 26.17
CA GLY A 227 -16.27 2.10 26.53
C GLY A 227 -14.85 2.62 26.25
N ASN A 228 -14.69 3.89 25.88
CA ASN A 228 -13.42 4.52 25.46
C ASN A 228 -12.81 3.93 24.16
N ASN A 229 -13.61 3.28 23.33
CA ASN A 229 -13.17 2.87 22.00
C ASN A 229 -13.37 3.99 20.99
N LYS A 230 -12.46 4.07 20.00
CA LYS A 230 -12.66 4.96 18.85
C LYS A 230 -13.96 4.63 18.12
N VAL A 231 -14.68 5.67 17.73
CA VAL A 231 -15.94 5.54 17.00
C VAL A 231 -15.66 5.73 15.51
N LEU A 232 -16.23 4.88 14.65
CA LEU A 232 -16.29 5.17 13.23
C LEU A 232 -17.64 5.86 12.95
N PRO A 233 -17.66 7.11 12.48
CA PRO A 233 -18.92 7.80 12.23
C PRO A 233 -19.66 7.18 11.04
N ALA A 234 -21.00 7.13 11.12
CA ALA A 234 -21.79 6.61 10.00
C ALA A 234 -21.80 7.59 8.83
N TRP A 235 -21.80 8.91 9.09
CA TRP A 235 -21.76 9.95 8.06
C TRP A 235 -20.47 9.94 7.23
N GLU A 236 -20.56 10.43 5.99
CA GLU A 236 -19.46 10.47 5.02
C GLU A 236 -19.26 11.90 4.49
N ALA A 237 -18.02 12.44 4.56
CA ALA A 237 -17.69 13.70 3.91
C ALA A 237 -17.04 13.43 2.55
N GLN A 238 -17.68 13.89 1.47
CA GLN A 238 -17.25 13.62 0.11
C GLN A 238 -16.59 14.84 -0.54
N TYR A 239 -15.51 14.59 -1.28
CA TYR A 239 -14.69 15.61 -1.92
C TYR A 239 -14.27 15.19 -3.32
N TRP A 240 -14.06 16.18 -4.18
CA TRP A 240 -13.57 16.00 -5.54
C TRP A 240 -12.26 16.77 -5.73
N LEU A 241 -11.30 16.14 -6.40
CA LEU A 241 -10.13 16.81 -6.96
C LEU A 241 -10.32 16.88 -8.48
N TYR A 242 -10.86 18.01 -8.94
CA TYR A 242 -11.45 18.18 -10.27
C TYR A 242 -10.41 18.57 -11.32
N ASN A 243 -10.35 17.84 -12.44
CA ASN A 243 -9.52 18.21 -13.57
C ASN A 243 -10.17 19.33 -14.41
N SER A 244 -9.87 20.56 -13.99
CA SER A 244 -10.24 21.78 -14.72
C SER A 244 -9.22 22.23 -15.76
N GLY A 245 -8.14 21.45 -15.95
CA GLY A 245 -7.11 21.77 -16.93
C GLY A 245 -7.56 21.52 -18.37
N PRO A 246 -6.85 22.07 -19.37
CA PRO A 246 -7.11 21.77 -20.77
C PRO A 246 -6.59 20.38 -21.19
N ASP A 247 -5.72 19.77 -20.36
CA ASP A 247 -5.03 18.53 -20.68
C ASP A 247 -5.53 17.36 -19.83
N VAL A 248 -5.53 16.18 -20.42
CA VAL A 248 -5.68 14.91 -19.70
C VAL A 248 -4.54 14.77 -18.71
N LEU A 249 -4.84 14.33 -17.49
CA LEU A 249 -3.81 14.01 -16.50
C LEU A 249 -3.46 12.53 -16.63
N PRO A 250 -2.22 12.18 -17.03
CA PRO A 250 -1.84 10.79 -17.25
C PRO A 250 -2.02 9.90 -16.01
N ALA A 251 -2.18 8.59 -16.21
CA ALA A 251 -2.04 7.61 -15.14
C ALA A 251 -0.67 7.76 -14.44
N GLY A 252 -0.56 7.37 -13.17
CA GLY A 252 0.69 7.48 -12.41
C GLY A 252 0.78 8.72 -11.52
N HIS A 253 -0.18 9.65 -11.59
CA HIS A 253 -0.23 10.83 -10.73
C HIS A 253 -0.69 10.50 -9.32
N GLU A 254 0.01 11.09 -8.36
CA GLU A 254 -0.20 10.86 -6.94
C GLU A 254 -1.15 11.87 -6.31
N PHE A 255 -2.13 11.38 -5.56
CA PHE A 255 -3.10 12.21 -4.87
C PHE A 255 -3.39 11.71 -3.46
N GLY A 256 -4.03 12.58 -2.68
CA GLY A 256 -4.41 12.26 -1.31
C GLY A 256 -5.13 13.43 -0.65
N VAL A 257 -5.04 13.47 0.68
CA VAL A 257 -5.58 14.58 1.48
C VAL A 257 -4.48 15.22 2.34
N GLU A 258 -4.54 16.54 2.44
CA GLU A 258 -3.85 17.31 3.47
C GLU A 258 -4.80 17.53 4.63
N LEU A 259 -4.26 17.43 5.85
CA LEU A 259 -5.01 17.54 7.08
C LEU A 259 -4.52 18.73 7.90
N SER A 260 -5.46 19.48 8.48
CA SER A 260 -5.17 20.58 9.40
C SER A 260 -6.00 20.46 10.66
N TYR A 261 -5.46 20.94 11.77
CA TYR A 261 -6.12 21.04 13.06
C TYR A 261 -6.14 22.52 13.49
N ASN A 262 -7.33 23.08 13.78
CA ASN A 262 -7.50 24.49 14.14
C ASN A 262 -6.74 25.42 13.18
N GLU A 263 -6.93 25.19 11.88
CA GLU A 263 -6.29 25.93 10.77
C GLU A 263 -4.75 25.79 10.69
N LYS A 264 -4.13 24.97 11.55
CA LYS A 264 -2.69 24.66 11.50
C LYS A 264 -2.48 23.31 10.81
N ARG A 265 -1.57 23.25 9.83
CA ARG A 265 -1.12 21.97 9.26
C ARG A 265 -0.45 21.16 10.37
N SER A 266 -1.03 20.03 10.73
CA SER A 266 -0.47 19.13 11.76
C SER A 266 -0.61 17.68 11.30
N PRO A 267 0.11 17.29 10.22
CA PRO A 267 0.03 15.94 9.67
C PRO A 267 0.51 14.87 10.66
N ASP A 268 1.42 15.23 11.59
CA ASP A 268 1.94 14.32 12.61
C ASP A 268 0.92 13.96 13.67
N LEU A 269 0.13 14.94 14.11
CA LEU A 269 -0.95 14.68 15.08
C LEU A 269 -2.01 13.77 14.46
N LEU A 270 -2.36 14.02 13.20
CA LEU A 270 -3.45 13.33 12.51
C LEU A 270 -2.97 12.13 11.68
N ASN A 271 -1.84 11.55 12.07
CA ASN A 271 -1.21 10.46 11.36
C ASN A 271 -1.91 9.10 11.61
N GLY A 272 -2.35 8.42 10.55
CA GLY A 272 -2.93 7.07 10.61
C GLY A 272 -4.35 6.99 11.21
N VAL A 273 -4.91 8.14 11.58
CA VAL A 273 -6.15 8.25 12.36
C VAL A 273 -7.35 8.78 11.57
N VAL A 274 -7.15 9.14 10.30
CA VAL A 274 -8.24 9.54 9.40
C VAL A 274 -8.43 8.42 8.40
N MET A 275 -9.66 7.97 8.16
CA MET A 275 -9.97 6.99 7.13
C MET A 275 -10.27 7.71 5.83
N VAL A 276 -9.65 7.26 4.74
CA VAL A 276 -9.93 7.74 3.39
C VAL A 276 -10.45 6.56 2.56
N LYS A 277 -11.34 6.83 1.61
CA LYS A 277 -11.82 5.88 0.61
C LYS A 277 -11.78 6.54 -0.76
N PHE A 278 -11.13 5.89 -1.71
CA PHE A 278 -11.20 6.29 -3.12
C PHE A 278 -12.45 5.67 -3.75
N ILE A 279 -13.30 6.51 -4.33
CA ILE A 279 -14.57 6.08 -4.94
C ILE A 279 -14.37 5.71 -6.42
N GLY A 280 -13.47 6.40 -7.11
CA GLY A 280 -13.26 6.29 -8.55
C GLY A 280 -13.08 7.67 -9.20
N PHE A 281 -13.15 7.71 -10.52
CA PHE A 281 -13.20 8.96 -11.27
C PHE A 281 -14.65 9.35 -11.52
N ALA A 282 -15.06 10.49 -10.96
CA ALA A 282 -16.39 11.04 -11.08
C ALA A 282 -16.47 12.04 -12.22
N SER A 283 -17.52 11.96 -13.01
CA SER A 283 -17.85 13.00 -13.99
C SER A 283 -18.87 13.97 -13.42
N ALA A 284 -18.95 15.17 -14.02
CA ALA A 284 -19.92 16.19 -13.62
C ALA A 284 -21.39 15.71 -13.74
N ASP A 285 -21.66 14.77 -14.65
CA ASP A 285 -22.98 14.13 -14.83
C ASP A 285 -23.35 13.12 -13.73
N GLY A 286 -22.42 12.86 -12.81
CA GLY A 286 -22.61 11.99 -11.66
C GLY A 286 -22.27 10.52 -11.89
N THR A 287 -21.75 10.16 -13.07
CA THR A 287 -21.22 8.82 -13.34
C THR A 287 -19.88 8.61 -12.64
N ILE A 288 -19.60 7.35 -12.26
CA ILE A 288 -18.34 6.94 -11.63
C ILE A 288 -17.70 5.88 -12.50
N ARG A 289 -16.45 6.10 -12.86
CA ARG A 289 -15.56 5.13 -13.47
C ARG A 289 -14.69 4.49 -12.39
N THR A 290 -14.77 3.16 -12.29
CA THR A 290 -14.02 2.33 -11.33
C THR A 290 -13.10 1.32 -12.00
N THR A 291 -13.02 1.35 -13.33
CA THR A 291 -12.19 0.47 -14.15
C THR A 291 -11.33 1.27 -15.11
N ASP A 292 -10.15 0.76 -15.43
CA ASP A 292 -9.28 1.30 -16.48
C ASP A 292 -9.80 0.98 -17.90
N ALA A 293 -9.13 1.53 -18.91
CA ALA A 293 -9.43 1.28 -20.32
C ALA A 293 -9.35 -0.21 -20.73
N GLN A 294 -8.73 -1.08 -19.93
CA GLN A 294 -8.65 -2.52 -20.16
C GLN A 294 -9.68 -3.31 -19.32
N GLY A 295 -10.57 -2.63 -18.60
CA GLY A 295 -11.61 -3.23 -17.78
C GLY A 295 -11.12 -3.78 -16.43
N ARG A 296 -9.91 -3.45 -16.01
CA ARG A 296 -9.38 -3.84 -14.69
C ARG A 296 -9.88 -2.86 -13.64
N ASN A 297 -10.30 -3.37 -12.49
CA ASN A 297 -10.72 -2.53 -11.37
C ASN A 297 -9.57 -1.65 -10.88
N PHE A 298 -9.88 -0.39 -10.60
CA PHE A 298 -8.96 0.50 -9.91
C PHE A 298 -8.61 -0.07 -8.53
N PRO A 299 -7.32 -0.04 -8.13
CA PRO A 299 -6.86 -0.57 -6.85
C PRO A 299 -7.49 0.21 -5.69
N ASN A 300 -7.84 -0.50 -4.61
CA ASN A 300 -8.40 0.05 -3.36
C ASN A 300 -9.72 0.86 -3.52
N THR A 301 -10.42 0.71 -4.64
CA THR A 301 -11.69 1.39 -4.88
C THR A 301 -12.78 0.84 -3.96
N GLY A 302 -13.51 1.74 -3.30
CA GLY A 302 -14.61 1.40 -2.40
C GLY A 302 -14.19 0.95 -1.00
N ALA A 303 -12.90 0.68 -0.75
CA ALA A 303 -12.40 0.29 0.57
C ALA A 303 -11.91 1.50 1.38
N TYR A 304 -12.15 1.47 2.70
CA TYR A 304 -11.55 2.41 3.64
C TYR A 304 -10.17 1.94 4.07
N PHE A 305 -9.25 2.88 4.21
CA PHE A 305 -7.93 2.63 4.78
C PHE A 305 -7.49 3.83 5.62
N SER A 306 -6.61 3.57 6.59
CA SER A 306 -6.01 4.62 7.42
C SER A 306 -5.09 5.49 6.57
N TRP A 307 -5.34 6.79 6.58
CA TRP A 307 -4.53 7.80 5.93
C TRP A 307 -3.36 8.20 6.81
N THR A 308 -2.17 8.01 6.28
CA THR A 308 -0.92 8.36 6.93
C THR A 308 -0.25 9.41 6.06
N PRO A 309 -0.24 10.70 6.46
CA PRO A 309 0.27 11.78 5.62
C PRO A 309 1.73 11.65 5.14
N LYS A 310 2.48 10.68 5.71
CA LYS A 310 3.91 10.42 5.56
C LYS A 310 4.27 9.03 4.97
N ILE A 311 3.57 7.94 5.35
CA ILE A 311 3.98 6.55 5.03
C ILE A 311 3.03 5.81 4.07
N THR A 312 1.78 6.25 3.85
CA THR A 312 0.88 5.47 2.99
C THR A 312 1.28 5.56 1.51
N THR A 313 1.29 4.39 0.86
CA THR A 313 1.16 4.20 -0.58
C THR A 313 0.23 5.26 -1.14
N VAL A 314 0.82 6.16 -1.90
CA VAL A 314 0.12 7.29 -2.48
C VAL A 314 -0.96 6.72 -3.37
N PHE A 315 -2.17 7.29 -3.34
CA PHE A 315 -3.12 6.89 -4.37
C PHE A 315 -2.53 7.34 -5.69
N VAL A 316 -2.31 6.36 -6.56
CA VAL A 316 -1.86 6.60 -7.91
C VAL A 316 -3.08 6.48 -8.79
N THR A 317 -3.28 7.48 -9.64
CA THR A 317 -4.28 7.40 -10.72
C THR A 317 -3.96 6.15 -11.55
N ALA A 318 -4.87 5.18 -11.49
CA ALA A 318 -4.68 3.88 -12.15
C ALA A 318 -4.86 3.95 -13.67
N ASP A 319 -5.43 5.05 -14.14
CA ASP A 319 -5.69 5.36 -15.53
C ASP A 319 -5.68 6.89 -15.72
N ASP A 320 -5.71 7.34 -16.97
CA ASP A 320 -5.76 8.75 -17.32
C ASP A 320 -7.04 9.40 -16.79
N LEU A 321 -6.88 10.50 -16.04
CA LEU A 321 -7.99 11.33 -15.57
C LEU A 321 -8.32 12.37 -16.64
N GLN A 322 -9.49 12.21 -17.27
CA GLN A 322 -9.91 13.02 -18.40
C GLN A 322 -10.22 14.46 -17.98
N VAL A 323 -10.23 15.37 -18.96
CA VAL A 323 -10.71 16.75 -18.74
C VAL A 323 -12.19 16.70 -18.33
N GLY A 324 -12.53 17.34 -17.21
CA GLY A 324 -13.88 17.34 -16.67
C GLY A 324 -14.23 16.15 -15.77
N GLU A 325 -13.32 15.18 -15.62
CA GLU A 325 -13.40 14.17 -14.56
C GLU A 325 -12.77 14.69 -13.25
N ALA A 326 -13.15 14.08 -12.13
CA ALA A 326 -12.63 14.36 -10.81
C ALA A 326 -12.24 13.07 -10.10
N ILE A 327 -11.17 13.14 -9.31
CA ILE A 327 -10.89 12.07 -8.35
C ILE A 327 -11.87 12.22 -7.18
N ALA A 328 -12.73 11.21 -6.97
CA ALA A 328 -13.74 11.24 -5.91
C ALA A 328 -13.24 10.52 -4.65
N LEU A 329 -13.30 11.23 -3.52
CA LEU A 329 -12.79 10.79 -2.22
C LEU A 329 -13.87 10.90 -1.15
N VAL A 330 -13.83 9.96 -0.20
CA VAL A 330 -14.54 10.08 1.08
C VAL A 330 -13.54 10.13 2.22
N VAL A 331 -13.79 10.99 3.19
CA VAL A 331 -12.93 11.17 4.37
C VAL A 331 -13.75 11.10 5.65
N LYS A 332 -13.26 10.34 6.63
CA LYS A 332 -13.87 10.23 7.97
C LYS A 332 -12.79 10.23 9.07
N PRO A 333 -13.00 10.90 10.21
CA PRO A 333 -12.13 10.73 11.37
C PRO A 333 -12.32 9.35 12.01
N PHE A 334 -11.24 8.77 12.56
CA PHE A 334 -11.26 7.49 13.26
C PHE A 334 -10.16 7.45 14.35
N PHE A 335 -10.35 8.26 15.39
CA PHE A 335 -9.45 8.36 16.53
C PHE A 335 -10.19 8.63 17.83
N SER A 336 -9.62 8.12 18.91
CA SER A 336 -9.90 8.56 20.27
C SER A 336 -9.11 9.83 20.63
N LYS A 337 -9.56 10.53 21.67
CA LYS A 337 -8.80 11.66 22.23
C LYS A 337 -7.42 11.24 22.76
N ALA A 338 -7.32 10.00 23.25
CA ALA A 338 -6.09 9.43 23.81
C ALA A 338 -5.01 9.19 22.73
N GLU A 339 -5.38 8.69 21.56
CA GLU A 339 -4.47 8.49 20.41
C GLU A 339 -3.84 9.81 19.94
N LEU A 340 -4.51 10.93 20.21
CA LEU A 340 -4.04 12.28 19.89
C LEU A 340 -3.38 12.98 21.08
N ASN A 341 -2.87 12.21 22.05
CA ASN A 341 -2.19 12.71 23.25
C ASN A 341 -3.01 13.77 24.02
N ASN A 342 -4.34 13.69 23.98
CA ASN A 342 -5.25 14.69 24.53
C ASN A 342 -5.04 16.12 24.02
N GLN A 343 -4.42 16.30 22.85
CA GLN A 343 -4.15 17.62 22.26
C GLN A 343 -5.38 18.27 21.63
N LEU A 344 -6.45 17.49 21.36
CA LEU A 344 -7.72 18.01 20.88
C LEU A 344 -8.66 18.38 22.04
N THR A 345 -9.21 19.58 21.99
CA THR A 345 -10.29 20.04 22.89
C THR A 345 -11.65 19.96 22.19
N PRO A 346 -12.78 19.77 22.92
CA PRO A 346 -14.11 19.91 22.33
C PRO A 346 -14.26 21.24 21.57
N GLY A 347 -14.85 21.21 20.37
CA GLY A 347 -14.92 22.37 19.48
C GLY A 347 -13.72 22.56 18.55
N SER A 348 -12.69 21.71 18.66
CA SER A 348 -11.59 21.65 17.69
C SER A 348 -12.09 21.42 16.27
N THR A 349 -11.50 22.11 15.31
CA THR A 349 -11.82 21.94 13.88
C THR A 349 -10.79 21.08 13.18
N LEU A 350 -11.28 20.17 12.34
CA LEU A 350 -10.47 19.35 11.44
C LEU A 350 -10.70 19.86 10.01
N GLY A 351 -9.63 20.30 9.35
CA GLY A 351 -9.64 20.66 7.94
C GLY A 351 -9.12 19.52 7.08
N VAL A 352 -9.79 19.29 5.95
CA VAL A 352 -9.46 18.27 4.95
C VAL A 352 -9.38 18.94 3.60
N ILE A 353 -8.24 18.82 2.93
CA ILE A 353 -8.00 19.42 1.61
C ILE A 353 -7.49 18.31 0.68
N PRO A 354 -8.28 17.85 -0.31
CA PRO A 354 -7.76 16.98 -1.36
C PRO A 354 -6.60 17.68 -2.10
N ALA A 355 -5.52 16.96 -2.35
CA ALA A 355 -4.35 17.53 -3.02
C ALA A 355 -3.60 16.48 -3.84
N ILE A 356 -2.89 16.95 -4.87
CA ILE A 356 -1.82 16.17 -5.52
C ILE A 356 -0.65 16.12 -4.55
N ARG A 357 -0.04 14.94 -4.40
CA ARG A 357 1.21 14.80 -3.66
C ARG A 357 2.35 14.87 -4.67
N THR A 358 2.99 16.04 -4.77
CA THR A 358 4.24 16.21 -5.54
C THR A 358 5.48 15.83 -4.73
N GLN A 359 5.33 15.70 -3.40
CA GLN A 359 6.38 15.27 -2.47
C GLN A 359 5.88 14.06 -1.68
N SER A 360 6.44 12.90 -1.99
CA SER A 360 6.19 11.64 -1.31
C SER A 360 7.47 11.04 -0.70
N GLY A 361 8.55 11.83 -0.70
CA GLY A 361 9.79 11.51 -0.01
C GLY A 361 9.78 12.02 1.42
N ASP A 362 10.14 11.17 2.37
CA ASP A 362 10.37 11.53 3.77
C ASP A 362 11.87 11.62 4.05
N PHE A 363 12.28 12.66 4.78
CA PHE A 363 13.67 12.79 5.16
C PHE A 363 14.06 11.65 6.11
N ASN A 364 15.09 10.93 5.71
CA ASN A 364 15.62 9.79 6.45
C ASN A 364 17.11 9.97 6.70
N PRO A 365 17.54 10.09 7.97
CA PRO A 365 18.95 10.29 8.29
C PRO A 365 19.84 9.10 7.87
N LEU A 366 19.27 7.91 7.65
CA LEU A 366 20.00 6.76 7.07
C LEU A 366 20.51 7.05 5.66
N GLY A 367 19.91 8.01 4.94
CA GLY A 367 20.40 8.44 3.63
C GLY A 367 21.82 9.00 3.64
N LYS A 368 22.34 9.41 4.81
CA LYS A 368 23.75 9.77 4.96
C LYS A 368 24.70 8.59 4.73
N LEU A 369 24.23 7.35 4.89
CA LEU A 369 24.99 6.13 4.56
C LEU A 369 24.98 5.83 3.05
N PHE A 370 24.08 6.49 2.30
CA PHE A 370 23.90 6.30 0.85
C PHE A 370 24.04 7.66 0.13
N PRO A 371 25.26 8.24 0.07
CA PRO A 371 25.47 9.59 -0.47
C PRO A 371 25.08 9.72 -1.94
N THR A 372 25.08 8.62 -2.70
CA THR A 372 24.63 8.55 -4.09
C THR A 372 23.17 8.09 -4.23
N GLY A 373 22.48 7.82 -3.12
CA GLY A 373 21.20 7.12 -3.09
C GLY A 373 21.32 5.60 -3.26
N ALA A 374 20.20 4.91 -3.06
CA ALA A 374 20.12 3.46 -3.18
C ALA A 374 18.68 2.97 -3.43
N VAL A 375 18.54 1.87 -4.16
CA VAL A 375 17.25 1.19 -4.37
C VAL A 375 17.09 0.08 -3.36
N TYR A 376 15.89 -0.04 -2.80
CA TYR A 376 15.55 -1.11 -1.86
C TYR A 376 15.09 -2.38 -2.57
N ALA A 377 15.26 -3.53 -1.90
CA ALA A 377 14.72 -4.81 -2.32
C ALA A 377 13.20 -4.91 -2.07
N ILE A 378 12.45 -3.90 -2.53
CA ILE A 378 10.99 -3.80 -2.46
C ILE A 378 10.45 -3.76 -3.89
N GLY A 379 9.35 -4.49 -4.12
CA GLY A 379 8.76 -4.65 -5.45
C GLY A 379 9.78 -5.20 -6.45
N ASP A 380 9.85 -4.57 -7.62
CA ASP A 380 10.76 -4.88 -8.71
C ASP A 380 12.01 -4.00 -8.77
N ARG A 381 12.42 -3.48 -7.59
CA ARG A 381 13.64 -2.66 -7.44
C ARG A 381 13.66 -1.47 -8.41
N TYR A 382 12.49 -0.91 -8.73
CA TYR A 382 12.39 0.29 -9.55
C TYR A 382 13.12 0.18 -10.89
N ARG A 383 13.27 -1.03 -11.43
CA ARG A 383 14.07 -1.30 -12.62
C ARG A 383 13.40 -0.72 -13.86
N VAL A 384 14.20 -0.29 -14.81
CA VAL A 384 13.78 0.24 -16.09
C VAL A 384 13.77 -0.89 -17.11
N VAL A 385 12.65 -1.06 -17.81
CA VAL A 385 12.50 -2.07 -18.87
C VAL A 385 11.97 -1.40 -20.15
N PRO A 386 12.21 -1.96 -21.34
CA PRO A 386 11.79 -1.33 -22.58
C PRO A 386 10.27 -1.34 -22.68
N ASN A 387 9.72 -0.29 -23.28
CA ASN A 387 8.34 -0.23 -23.74
C ASN A 387 8.33 0.05 -25.26
N THR A 388 7.14 0.23 -25.83
CA THR A 388 6.96 0.56 -27.24
C THR A 388 7.36 2.01 -27.53
N GLY A 389 7.91 2.25 -28.72
CA GLY A 389 8.33 3.58 -29.15
C GLY A 389 9.43 4.20 -28.26
N LEU A 390 9.40 5.53 -28.16
CA LEU A 390 10.33 6.35 -27.38
C LEU A 390 9.93 6.42 -25.90
N SER A 391 9.72 5.26 -25.29
CA SER A 391 9.33 5.14 -23.89
C SER A 391 9.94 3.93 -23.19
N VAL A 392 10.02 4.01 -21.87
CA VAL A 392 10.41 2.91 -20.97
C VAL A 392 9.35 2.71 -19.90
N ASP A 393 9.29 1.52 -19.33
CA ASP A 393 8.54 1.29 -18.10
C ASP A 393 9.49 1.25 -16.91
N ILE A 394 9.13 1.96 -15.86
CA ILE A 394 9.72 1.86 -14.53
C ILE A 394 8.89 0.85 -13.77
N LEU A 395 9.47 -0.28 -13.37
CA LEU A 395 8.80 -1.31 -12.59
C LEU A 395 8.54 -0.83 -11.16
N SER A 396 7.72 -1.58 -10.40
CA SER A 396 7.42 -1.18 -9.03
C SER A 396 8.67 -1.16 -8.15
N GLY A 397 8.68 -0.33 -7.12
CA GLY A 397 9.77 -0.32 -6.15
C GLY A 397 9.90 0.99 -5.37
N SER A 398 10.93 1.03 -4.53
CA SER A 398 11.23 2.14 -3.63
C SER A 398 12.74 2.38 -3.57
N ALA A 399 13.13 3.63 -3.30
CA ALA A 399 14.53 4.03 -3.17
C ALA A 399 14.68 5.18 -2.17
N ILE A 400 15.93 5.41 -1.78
CA ILE A 400 16.37 6.61 -1.05
C ILE A 400 17.28 7.44 -1.95
N VAL A 401 16.99 8.74 -2.06
CA VAL A 401 17.73 9.69 -2.91
C VAL A 401 17.84 11.01 -2.16
N GLY A 402 19.06 11.56 -2.05
CA GLY A 402 19.28 12.84 -1.37
C GLY A 402 18.89 12.85 0.12
N SER A 403 18.93 11.70 0.80
CA SER A 403 18.39 11.49 2.15
C SER A 403 16.87 11.56 2.28
N TYR A 404 16.14 11.34 1.20
CA TYR A 404 14.70 11.14 1.25
C TYR A 404 14.35 9.76 0.69
N ASP A 405 13.64 8.95 1.46
CA ASP A 405 13.06 7.70 0.97
C ASP A 405 11.57 7.85 0.68
N PHE A 406 11.09 7.13 -0.31
CA PHE A 406 9.70 7.20 -0.75
C PHE A 406 9.06 5.82 -0.73
N PRO A 407 7.74 5.69 -0.47
CA PRO A 407 7.06 4.39 -0.44
C PRO A 407 7.09 3.69 -1.81
N GLU A 408 6.83 2.37 -1.85
CA GLU A 408 6.76 1.62 -3.11
C GLU A 408 5.84 2.31 -4.11
N LYS A 409 6.39 2.69 -5.27
CA LYS A 409 5.60 3.19 -6.39
C LYS A 409 5.21 2.03 -7.29
N PRO A 410 4.03 2.06 -7.91
CA PRO A 410 3.63 1.08 -8.90
C PRO A 410 4.42 1.22 -10.20
N ARG A 411 4.30 0.21 -11.08
CA ARG A 411 4.82 0.28 -12.45
C ARG A 411 4.21 1.47 -13.19
N ARG A 412 5.03 2.19 -13.97
CA ARG A 412 4.58 3.33 -14.78
C ARG A 412 5.40 3.51 -16.05
N THR A 413 4.77 4.03 -17.09
CA THR A 413 5.43 4.35 -18.36
C THR A 413 5.98 5.77 -18.33
N VAL A 414 7.20 5.94 -18.83
CA VAL A 414 7.89 7.23 -18.95
C VAL A 414 8.30 7.40 -20.41
N GLY A 415 7.73 8.42 -21.06
CA GLY A 415 8.10 8.85 -22.41
C GLY A 415 9.13 9.99 -22.39
N GLY A 416 9.37 10.56 -23.57
CA GLY A 416 10.27 11.71 -23.73
C GLY A 416 11.72 11.34 -24.02
N LEU A 417 11.98 10.10 -24.47
CA LEU A 417 13.27 9.75 -25.06
C LEU A 417 13.41 10.41 -26.42
N ASP A 418 14.59 10.92 -26.71
CA ASP A 418 14.94 11.43 -28.03
C ASP A 418 15.24 10.26 -28.98
N PRO A 419 14.87 10.36 -30.27
CA PRO A 419 15.20 9.35 -31.25
C PRO A 419 16.71 9.30 -31.54
N ALA A 420 17.20 8.13 -31.94
CA ALA A 420 18.58 7.89 -32.39
C ALA A 420 19.66 8.40 -31.42
N THR A 421 19.38 8.39 -30.11
CA THR A 421 20.22 9.03 -29.09
C THR A 421 20.68 8.01 -28.07
N ALA A 422 22.01 7.88 -27.94
CA ALA A 422 22.64 7.01 -26.95
C ALA A 422 22.85 7.74 -25.62
N GLY A 423 22.78 6.99 -24.51
CA GLY A 423 23.23 7.46 -23.20
C GLY A 423 22.26 8.41 -22.48
N GLN A 424 20.99 8.42 -22.88
CA GLN A 424 19.93 9.20 -22.23
C GLN A 424 19.74 8.74 -20.79
N LYS A 425 19.38 9.66 -19.90
CA LYS A 425 19.39 9.43 -18.45
C LYS A 425 17.98 9.29 -17.92
N ILE A 426 17.72 8.19 -17.22
CA ILE A 426 16.50 8.04 -16.42
C ILE A 426 16.84 8.50 -15.01
N VAL A 427 16.33 9.67 -14.65
CA VAL A 427 16.63 10.35 -13.40
C VAL A 427 15.50 10.13 -12.41
N ILE A 428 15.85 9.91 -11.14
CA ILE A 428 14.91 9.84 -10.04
C ILE A 428 15.29 10.83 -8.94
N ASN A 429 14.31 11.26 -8.13
CA ASN A 429 14.56 12.16 -7.00
C ASN A 429 14.04 11.57 -5.68
N GLY A 430 14.27 12.30 -4.58
CA GLY A 430 13.83 11.94 -3.23
C GLY A 430 12.32 11.68 -3.08
N ASN A 431 11.48 12.16 -4.02
CA ASN A 431 10.03 11.94 -3.99
C ASN A 431 9.61 10.69 -4.78
N GLY A 432 10.54 10.02 -5.44
CA GLY A 432 10.25 8.94 -6.38
C GLY A 432 9.57 9.45 -7.64
N ALA A 433 9.82 10.70 -8.06
CA ALA A 433 9.52 11.13 -9.42
C ALA A 433 10.56 10.54 -10.39
N VAL A 434 10.17 10.30 -11.64
CA VAL A 434 11.08 9.89 -12.73
C VAL A 434 10.93 10.85 -13.89
N PHE A 435 12.04 11.21 -14.52
CA PHE A 435 12.07 11.95 -15.76
C PHE A 435 13.24 11.50 -16.64
N VAL A 436 13.14 11.79 -17.93
CA VAL A 436 14.18 11.54 -18.93
C VAL A 436 14.99 12.82 -19.10
N ASP A 437 16.30 12.70 -19.18
CA ASP A 437 17.18 13.82 -19.48
C ASP A 437 18.27 13.43 -20.48
N SER A 438 18.91 14.45 -21.03
CA SER A 438 19.97 14.36 -22.03
C SER A 438 21.18 13.55 -21.53
N PRO A 439 21.99 12.99 -22.45
CA PRO A 439 23.22 12.28 -22.08
C PRO A 439 24.24 13.12 -21.30
N ALA A 440 24.18 14.46 -21.42
CA ALA A 440 25.07 15.38 -20.72
C ALA A 440 24.61 15.71 -19.29
N TYR A 441 23.38 15.38 -18.91
CA TYR A 441 22.79 15.81 -17.65
C TYR A 441 23.50 15.23 -16.41
N THR A 442 23.76 16.05 -15.40
CA THR A 442 24.36 15.59 -14.14
C THR A 442 23.34 15.77 -13.01
N PRO A 443 22.96 14.70 -12.29
CA PRO A 443 22.01 14.82 -11.18
C PRO A 443 22.50 15.79 -10.10
N SER A 444 21.57 16.56 -9.52
CA SER A 444 21.84 17.32 -8.30
C SER A 444 21.97 16.40 -7.07
N ALA A 445 22.29 16.97 -5.91
CA ALA A 445 22.36 16.22 -4.65
C ALA A 445 21.00 15.61 -4.22
N SER A 446 19.88 16.07 -4.78
CA SER A 446 18.52 15.55 -4.54
C SER A 446 18.04 14.57 -5.61
N GLU A 447 18.89 14.22 -6.57
CA GLU A 447 18.58 13.39 -7.71
C GLU A 447 19.62 12.30 -7.88
N ALA A 448 19.25 11.24 -8.60
CA ALA A 448 20.18 10.19 -8.95
C ALA A 448 19.79 9.49 -10.24
N LEU A 449 20.75 8.82 -10.89
CA LEU A 449 20.49 8.05 -12.10
C LEU A 449 19.94 6.68 -11.71
N ARG A 450 18.76 6.35 -12.20
CA ARG A 450 18.23 4.99 -12.08
C ARG A 450 18.76 4.07 -13.18
N ALA A 451 18.78 4.56 -14.41
CA ALA A 451 19.28 3.83 -15.58
C ALA A 451 19.81 4.78 -16.66
N ILE A 452 20.61 4.23 -17.57
CA ILE A 452 21.06 4.85 -18.81
C ILE A 452 20.45 4.09 -19.98
N VAL A 453 19.85 4.81 -20.93
CA VAL A 453 19.05 4.24 -22.03
C VAL A 453 19.56 4.73 -23.38
N SER A 454 19.53 3.86 -24.39
CA SER A 454 19.84 4.20 -25.78
C SER A 454 18.65 3.93 -26.68
N THR A 455 18.47 4.78 -27.68
CA THR A 455 17.53 4.61 -28.79
C THR A 455 18.26 4.58 -30.13
N SER A 456 19.54 4.17 -30.13
CA SER A 456 20.36 4.17 -31.36
C SER A 456 19.82 3.22 -32.41
N ALA A 457 19.76 3.65 -33.67
CA ALA A 457 19.45 2.77 -34.79
C ALA A 457 20.54 1.71 -35.00
N GLY A 458 20.16 0.54 -35.51
CA GLY A 458 21.11 -0.55 -35.75
C GLY A 458 20.42 -1.92 -35.88
N GLU A 459 21.21 -2.96 -36.05
CA GLU A 459 20.75 -4.33 -36.26
C GLU A 459 21.28 -5.25 -35.15
N SER A 460 20.44 -6.16 -34.67
CA SER A 460 20.83 -7.13 -33.65
C SER A 460 21.78 -8.18 -34.20
N THR A 461 22.45 -8.92 -33.32
CA THR A 461 23.06 -10.20 -33.71
C THR A 461 21.97 -11.14 -34.24
N VAL A 462 22.27 -11.89 -35.30
CA VAL A 462 21.34 -12.88 -35.87
C VAL A 462 21.05 -14.04 -34.92
N GLY A 463 19.88 -14.64 -35.07
CA GLY A 463 19.54 -15.91 -34.42
C GLY A 463 20.15 -17.14 -35.12
N GLU A 464 19.82 -18.30 -34.59
CA GLU A 464 20.20 -19.60 -35.16
C GLU A 464 19.61 -19.84 -36.55
N TRP A 465 20.32 -20.62 -37.36
CA TRP A 465 19.81 -21.05 -38.66
C TRP A 465 18.64 -22.03 -38.50
N SER A 466 17.67 -21.93 -39.41
CA SER A 466 16.61 -22.93 -39.59
C SER A 466 17.18 -24.28 -40.02
N ASN A 467 16.33 -25.31 -39.94
CA ASN A 467 16.55 -26.54 -40.70
C ASN A 467 16.66 -26.24 -42.20
N GLU A 468 17.38 -27.08 -42.92
CA GLU A 468 17.54 -27.00 -44.36
C GLU A 468 16.24 -27.39 -45.10
N LEU A 469 15.96 -26.70 -46.20
CA LEU A 469 14.80 -26.94 -47.06
C LEU A 469 15.22 -26.99 -48.52
N ALA A 470 14.92 -28.11 -49.19
CA ALA A 470 15.06 -28.22 -50.63
C ALA A 470 13.93 -27.46 -51.34
N VAL A 471 14.28 -26.53 -52.22
CA VAL A 471 13.35 -25.79 -53.08
C VAL A 471 13.61 -26.22 -54.52
N SER A 472 12.61 -26.83 -55.16
CA SER A 472 12.68 -27.24 -56.58
C SER A 472 12.26 -26.12 -57.54
N SER A 473 11.32 -25.28 -57.12
CA SER A 473 10.81 -24.09 -57.81
C SER A 473 9.96 -23.26 -56.85
N GLY A 474 9.97 -21.92 -56.94
CA GLY A 474 9.13 -21.04 -56.12
C GLY A 474 9.92 -20.11 -55.21
N GLY A 475 9.44 -19.88 -53.99
CA GLY A 475 10.05 -19.00 -52.98
C GLY A 475 10.06 -19.61 -51.59
N LEU A 476 10.28 -18.79 -50.56
CA LEU A 476 10.25 -19.21 -49.15
C LEU A 476 9.14 -18.51 -48.37
N SER A 477 8.38 -19.30 -47.61
CA SER A 477 7.60 -18.81 -46.47
C SER A 477 8.45 -18.97 -45.21
N VAL A 478 8.73 -17.86 -44.52
CA VAL A 478 9.63 -17.80 -43.38
C VAL A 478 8.83 -17.39 -42.15
N THR A 479 8.73 -18.27 -41.17
CA THR A 479 8.09 -18.02 -39.87
C THR A 479 9.15 -17.57 -38.87
N LEU A 480 9.04 -16.33 -38.41
CA LEU A 480 9.88 -15.78 -37.34
C LEU A 480 9.16 -15.93 -36.00
N ASN A 481 9.79 -16.54 -35.00
CA ASN A 481 9.25 -16.61 -33.64
C ASN A 481 9.90 -15.54 -32.76
N TYR A 482 9.09 -14.71 -32.10
CA TYR A 482 9.56 -13.60 -31.28
C TYR A 482 9.75 -14.02 -29.81
N PRO A 483 10.77 -13.49 -29.13
CA PRO A 483 11.00 -13.77 -27.71
C PRO A 483 9.95 -13.08 -26.83
N SER A 484 9.63 -13.68 -25.68
CA SER A 484 8.74 -13.11 -24.66
C SER A 484 9.48 -12.45 -23.49
N ALA A 485 10.82 -12.48 -23.49
CA ALA A 485 11.66 -11.94 -22.43
C ALA A 485 12.93 -11.28 -23.00
N ILE A 486 13.51 -10.38 -22.21
CA ILE A 486 14.86 -9.85 -22.45
C ILE A 486 15.84 -11.02 -22.43
N ARG A 487 16.79 -11.04 -23.37
CA ARG A 487 17.72 -12.16 -23.53
C ARG A 487 18.55 -12.42 -22.28
N ASP A 488 18.78 -13.68 -21.95
CA ASP A 488 19.48 -14.12 -20.73
C ASP A 488 20.94 -13.68 -20.66
N ASN A 489 21.57 -13.44 -21.82
CA ASN A 489 22.95 -12.97 -21.93
C ASN A 489 23.06 -11.44 -22.02
N TYR A 490 22.00 -10.69 -21.77
CA TYR A 490 22.05 -9.23 -21.75
C TYR A 490 22.87 -8.74 -20.55
N PRO A 491 23.83 -7.82 -20.70
CA PRO A 491 24.80 -7.45 -19.66
C PRO A 491 24.22 -6.46 -18.64
N ASP A 492 23.04 -6.76 -18.08
CA ASP A 492 22.36 -5.94 -17.10
C ASP A 492 21.46 -6.79 -16.16
N VAL A 493 21.05 -6.21 -15.04
CA VAL A 493 20.17 -6.85 -14.04
C VAL A 493 18.77 -7.20 -14.57
N VAL A 494 18.39 -6.71 -15.76
CA VAL A 494 17.11 -7.04 -16.43
C VAL A 494 17.18 -8.26 -17.36
N ALA A 495 18.34 -8.92 -17.47
CA ALA A 495 18.49 -10.15 -18.24
C ALA A 495 17.47 -11.22 -17.82
N GLY A 496 16.88 -11.93 -18.80
CA GLY A 496 15.85 -12.95 -18.58
C GLY A 496 14.49 -12.43 -18.13
N SER A 497 14.32 -11.10 -17.98
CA SER A 497 13.05 -10.54 -17.51
C SER A 497 11.97 -10.57 -18.58
N ASN A 498 10.80 -11.12 -18.23
CA ASN A 498 9.57 -11.06 -19.02
C ASN A 498 8.73 -9.78 -18.76
N LYS A 499 9.29 -8.80 -18.03
CA LYS A 499 8.57 -7.59 -17.63
C LYS A 499 8.70 -6.47 -18.66
N GLY A 500 9.68 -6.53 -19.56
CA GLY A 500 9.84 -5.60 -20.68
C GLY A 500 8.93 -5.95 -21.86
N THR A 501 8.51 -4.94 -22.61
CA THR A 501 7.70 -5.13 -23.82
C THR A 501 8.62 -5.36 -25.02
N PHE A 502 8.34 -6.42 -25.79
CA PHE A 502 8.99 -6.66 -27.07
C PHE A 502 8.74 -5.48 -28.03
N ASN A 503 9.81 -4.74 -28.37
CA ASN A 503 9.75 -3.47 -29.09
C ASN A 503 10.49 -3.38 -30.45
N PRO A 504 11.15 -4.41 -31.02
CA PRO A 504 11.67 -4.33 -32.38
C PRO A 504 10.61 -3.98 -33.43
N PRO A 505 10.81 -2.95 -34.28
CA PRO A 505 9.85 -2.55 -35.30
C PRO A 505 10.00 -3.34 -36.62
N LEU A 506 11.20 -3.84 -36.90
CA LEU A 506 11.59 -4.40 -38.19
C LEU A 506 12.45 -5.65 -38.01
N ALA A 507 12.49 -6.49 -39.04
CA ALA A 507 13.41 -7.61 -39.15
C ALA A 507 14.08 -7.66 -40.54
N THR A 508 15.31 -8.16 -40.56
CA THR A 508 16.02 -8.58 -41.79
C THR A 508 16.10 -10.09 -41.80
N ILE A 509 15.67 -10.72 -42.89
CA ILE A 509 15.77 -12.16 -43.10
C ILE A 509 17.02 -12.44 -43.93
N TYR A 510 17.88 -13.32 -43.42
CA TYR A 510 19.07 -13.81 -44.11
C TYR A 510 18.80 -15.21 -44.61
N VAL A 511 19.05 -15.46 -45.90
CA VAL A 511 18.89 -16.78 -46.51
C VAL A 511 20.22 -17.22 -47.08
N GLN A 512 20.69 -18.40 -46.69
CA GLN A 512 21.88 -19.03 -47.26
C GLN A 512 21.46 -20.13 -48.23
N ARG A 513 22.07 -20.12 -49.42
CA ARG A 513 22.04 -21.23 -50.36
C ARG A 513 23.18 -22.20 -50.01
N THR A 514 22.87 -23.43 -49.60
CA THR A 514 23.85 -24.29 -48.91
C THR A 514 24.90 -24.93 -49.82
N ASP A 515 24.60 -25.09 -51.10
CA ASP A 515 25.52 -25.64 -52.12
C ASP A 515 26.67 -24.68 -52.50
N THR A 516 26.44 -23.37 -52.38
CA THR A 516 27.38 -22.30 -52.77
C THR A 516 27.88 -21.50 -51.58
N GLY A 517 27.18 -21.58 -50.44
CA GLY A 517 27.45 -20.78 -49.25
C GLY A 517 27.00 -19.32 -49.35
N GLU A 518 26.41 -18.90 -50.49
CA GLU A 518 25.97 -17.51 -50.72
C GLU A 518 24.86 -17.13 -49.74
N ILE A 519 25.05 -16.03 -49.01
CA ILE A 519 24.06 -15.47 -48.09
C ILE A 519 23.48 -14.20 -48.70
N ARG A 520 22.16 -14.09 -48.70
CA ARG A 520 21.43 -12.87 -49.08
C ARG A 520 20.59 -12.32 -47.95
N SER A 521 20.61 -11.01 -47.78
CA SER A 521 19.78 -10.26 -46.84
C SER A 521 18.55 -9.67 -47.53
N PHE A 522 17.39 -9.82 -46.89
CA PHE A 522 16.10 -9.27 -47.30
C PHE A 522 15.58 -8.39 -46.16
N SER A 523 15.50 -7.08 -46.38
CA SER A 523 15.18 -6.09 -45.34
C SER A 523 13.77 -5.51 -45.50
N GLY A 524 13.28 -4.84 -44.46
CA GLY A 524 12.02 -4.08 -44.49
C GLY A 524 10.78 -4.87 -44.05
N PHE A 525 10.97 -6.00 -43.36
CA PHE A 525 9.85 -6.77 -42.82
C PHE A 525 9.35 -6.12 -41.52
N GLY A 526 8.16 -5.53 -41.58
CA GLY A 526 7.47 -4.98 -40.41
C GLY A 526 7.11 -6.07 -39.40
N VAL A 527 7.62 -5.92 -38.18
CA VAL A 527 7.38 -6.83 -37.07
C VAL A 527 6.17 -6.34 -36.28
N VAL A 528 5.25 -7.26 -35.97
CA VAL A 528 4.14 -6.96 -35.04
C VAL A 528 4.69 -6.92 -33.62
N VAL A 529 4.82 -5.70 -33.09
CA VAL A 529 5.16 -5.41 -31.70
C VAL A 529 4.17 -6.14 -30.77
N GLY A 530 4.68 -6.89 -29.79
CA GLY A 530 3.88 -7.72 -28.89
C GLY A 530 3.34 -9.04 -29.46
N GLY A 531 3.71 -9.41 -30.69
CA GLY A 531 3.38 -10.72 -31.27
C GLY A 531 4.27 -11.87 -30.76
N ASN A 532 3.84 -13.11 -30.97
CA ASN A 532 4.63 -14.31 -30.65
C ASN A 532 5.33 -14.92 -31.87
N SER A 533 4.76 -14.74 -33.07
CA SER A 533 5.37 -15.16 -34.35
C SER A 533 4.70 -14.45 -35.53
N GLN A 534 5.38 -14.42 -36.68
CA GLN A 534 4.85 -13.89 -37.93
C GLN A 534 5.43 -14.63 -39.13
N ILE A 535 4.63 -14.80 -40.18
CA ILE A 535 5.04 -15.44 -41.44
C ILE A 535 5.29 -14.35 -42.48
N PHE A 536 6.45 -14.38 -43.12
CA PHE A 536 6.82 -13.54 -44.25
C PHE A 536 7.08 -14.38 -45.48
N THR A 537 6.96 -13.78 -46.66
CA THR A 537 7.24 -14.47 -47.92
C THR A 537 8.40 -13.78 -48.64
N VAL A 538 9.41 -14.57 -49.02
CA VAL A 538 10.54 -14.14 -49.83
C VAL A 538 10.43 -14.84 -51.18
N ASN A 539 9.94 -14.11 -52.19
CA ASN A 539 9.62 -14.68 -53.51
C ASN A 539 10.68 -14.37 -54.57
N ASP A 540 11.48 -13.32 -54.41
CA ASP A 540 12.47 -12.92 -55.41
C ASP A 540 13.89 -13.02 -54.85
N TRP A 541 14.64 -14.07 -55.23
CA TRP A 541 16.04 -14.27 -54.82
C TRP A 541 16.93 -13.07 -55.21
N ASN A 542 16.65 -12.43 -56.35
CA ASN A 542 17.44 -11.33 -56.86
C ASN A 542 17.15 -9.99 -56.15
N SER A 543 16.06 -9.91 -55.39
CA SER A 543 15.77 -8.74 -54.55
C SER A 543 16.66 -8.67 -53.30
N GLY A 544 17.27 -9.79 -52.90
CA GLY A 544 18.17 -9.86 -51.76
C GLY A 544 19.58 -9.38 -52.10
N SER A 545 20.21 -8.67 -51.16
CA SER A 545 21.59 -8.21 -51.29
C SER A 545 22.56 -9.28 -50.79
N VAL A 546 23.63 -9.57 -51.56
CA VAL A 546 24.66 -10.53 -51.14
C VAL A 546 25.45 -9.96 -49.97
N VAL A 547 25.60 -10.73 -48.89
CA VAL A 547 26.35 -10.34 -47.70
C VAL A 547 27.51 -11.29 -47.43
N ALA A 548 28.67 -10.72 -47.06
CA ALA A 548 29.89 -11.48 -46.81
C ALA A 548 29.90 -12.17 -45.43
N SER A 549 29.14 -11.64 -44.47
CA SER A 549 29.01 -12.15 -43.11
C SER A 549 27.69 -11.70 -42.49
N LEU A 550 27.20 -12.45 -41.52
CA LEU A 550 26.03 -12.08 -40.72
C LEU A 550 26.37 -10.94 -39.74
N PRO A 551 25.42 -10.07 -39.40
CA PRO A 551 25.66 -8.99 -38.46
C PRO A 551 25.91 -9.53 -37.04
N SER A 552 26.78 -8.83 -36.32
CA SER A 552 27.07 -9.04 -34.91
C SER A 552 27.00 -7.69 -34.20
N ALA A 553 26.12 -7.59 -33.22
CA ALA A 553 25.92 -6.38 -32.44
C ALA A 553 26.76 -6.40 -31.16
N ALA A 554 26.97 -5.23 -30.57
CA ALA A 554 27.59 -5.11 -29.25
C ALA A 554 26.77 -5.88 -28.19
N ALA A 555 27.45 -6.33 -27.13
CA ALA A 555 26.83 -7.16 -26.11
C ALA A 555 25.66 -6.47 -25.38
N ASP A 556 25.58 -5.15 -25.39
CA ASP A 556 24.55 -4.31 -24.79
C ASP A 556 23.53 -3.76 -25.81
N PHE A 557 23.68 -4.08 -27.10
CA PHE A 557 22.73 -3.68 -28.13
C PHE A 557 21.65 -4.76 -28.33
N SER A 558 20.41 -4.32 -28.54
CA SER A 558 19.20 -5.15 -28.64
C SER A 558 18.91 -5.93 -27.36
N LEU A 559 17.85 -5.55 -26.65
CA LEU A 559 17.40 -6.27 -25.45
C LEU A 559 16.80 -7.64 -25.77
N PHE A 560 16.32 -7.83 -26.99
CA PHE A 560 15.69 -9.05 -27.46
C PHE A 560 16.60 -9.77 -28.46
N ALA A 561 16.68 -11.09 -28.37
CA ALA A 561 17.39 -11.93 -29.33
C ALA A 561 16.40 -12.52 -30.34
N PRO A 562 16.74 -12.60 -31.64
CA PRO A 562 15.93 -13.35 -32.60
C PRO A 562 15.71 -14.79 -32.13
N GLY A 563 14.44 -15.22 -32.09
CA GLY A 563 14.06 -16.57 -31.71
C GLY A 563 14.23 -17.59 -32.85
N GLY A 564 13.62 -18.77 -32.70
CA GLY A 564 13.68 -19.82 -33.72
C GLY A 564 13.01 -19.39 -35.04
N VAL A 565 13.50 -19.92 -36.15
CA VAL A 565 12.97 -19.68 -37.49
C VAL A 565 12.62 -21.00 -38.18
N ALA A 566 11.47 -21.02 -38.85
CA ALA A 566 11.05 -22.15 -39.68
C ALA A 566 10.84 -21.68 -41.13
N ILE A 567 11.23 -22.50 -42.08
CA ILE A 567 11.03 -22.24 -43.51
C ILE A 567 10.20 -23.33 -44.16
N ALA A 568 9.35 -22.92 -45.09
CA ALA A 568 8.55 -23.80 -45.95
C ALA A 568 8.58 -23.28 -47.39
N SER A 569 8.32 -24.15 -48.37
CA SER A 569 8.26 -23.74 -49.77
C SER A 569 7.03 -22.88 -50.02
N SER A 570 7.22 -21.81 -50.80
CA SER A 570 6.14 -20.98 -51.36
C SER A 570 5.97 -21.32 -52.84
N ILE A 571 4.73 -21.44 -53.30
CA ILE A 571 4.41 -21.72 -54.71
C ILE A 571 4.72 -20.55 -55.66
N ALA A 572 4.92 -19.34 -55.12
CA ALA A 572 5.31 -18.16 -55.88
C ALA A 572 6.79 -17.85 -55.66
N GLY A 573 7.54 -17.54 -56.72
CA GLY A 573 8.90 -17.04 -56.63
C GLY A 573 9.85 -17.54 -57.71
N ASN A 574 11.09 -17.04 -57.69
CA ASN A 574 12.14 -17.34 -58.67
C ASN A 574 13.42 -17.93 -58.05
N PHE A 575 13.33 -18.54 -56.86
CA PHE A 575 14.50 -19.13 -56.20
C PHE A 575 15.09 -20.23 -57.08
N PRO A 576 16.42 -20.23 -57.30
CA PRO A 576 17.11 -21.34 -57.96
C PRO A 576 16.83 -22.67 -57.25
N ALA A 577 16.77 -23.77 -58.01
CA ALA A 577 16.63 -25.08 -57.43
C ALA A 577 17.86 -25.45 -56.59
N ALA A 578 17.72 -25.45 -55.26
CA ALA A 578 18.80 -25.69 -54.30
C ALA A 578 18.23 -25.95 -52.90
N THR A 579 19.13 -26.22 -51.95
CA THR A 579 18.80 -26.29 -50.52
C THR A 579 19.10 -24.96 -49.85
N TYR A 580 18.16 -24.48 -49.03
CA TYR A 580 18.23 -23.20 -48.35
C TYR A 580 18.06 -23.36 -46.84
N LYS A 581 18.64 -22.44 -46.08
CA LYS A 581 18.33 -22.23 -44.66
C LYS A 581 18.24 -20.73 -44.40
N ALA A 582 17.47 -20.33 -43.40
CA ALA A 582 17.28 -18.92 -43.06
C ALA A 582 17.60 -18.63 -41.60
N CYS A 583 17.99 -17.40 -41.30
CA CYS A 583 18.02 -16.81 -39.97
C CYS A 583 17.55 -15.35 -40.07
N TYR A 584 17.42 -14.64 -38.96
CA TYR A 584 16.99 -13.25 -38.99
C TYR A 584 17.61 -12.43 -37.86
N ALA A 585 17.61 -11.12 -38.04
CA ALA A 585 17.98 -10.13 -37.05
C ALA A 585 16.88 -9.07 -36.90
N PHE A 586 16.80 -8.45 -35.72
CA PHE A 586 15.95 -7.31 -35.47
C PHE A 586 16.64 -6.02 -35.92
N VAL A 587 15.88 -5.12 -36.54
CA VAL A 587 16.37 -3.81 -36.99
C VAL A 587 15.63 -2.72 -36.24
N TYR A 588 16.39 -1.78 -35.70
CA TYR A 588 15.93 -0.61 -34.99
C TYR A 588 16.18 0.64 -35.82
N ASP A 589 15.16 1.48 -35.99
CA ASP A 589 15.18 2.68 -36.83
C ASP A 589 15.56 3.95 -36.05
N GLY A 590 15.76 3.82 -34.75
CA GLY A 590 16.06 4.92 -33.84
C GLY A 590 14.88 5.39 -33.00
N ASN A 591 13.68 4.82 -33.19
CA ASN A 591 12.47 5.21 -32.47
C ASN A 591 12.06 4.23 -31.37
N GLN A 592 12.95 3.33 -30.95
CA GLN A 592 12.71 2.37 -29.87
C GLN A 592 13.95 2.21 -29.00
N VAL A 593 13.74 1.74 -27.78
CA VAL A 593 14.82 1.45 -26.84
C VAL A 593 15.64 0.26 -27.32
N THR A 594 16.95 0.47 -27.49
CA THR A 594 17.91 -0.53 -27.97
C THR A 594 18.89 -0.99 -26.90
N SER A 595 19.11 -0.19 -25.86
CA SER A 595 19.85 -0.61 -24.66
C SER A 595 19.35 0.09 -23.39
N ILE A 596 19.52 -0.60 -22.27
CA ILE A 596 19.30 -0.14 -20.90
C ILE A 596 20.47 -0.62 -20.04
N SER A 597 21.00 0.23 -19.17
CA SER A 597 22.00 -0.13 -18.16
C SER A 597 21.64 0.46 -16.80
N HIS A 598 21.67 -0.39 -15.77
CA HIS A 598 21.57 -0.04 -14.35
C HIS A 598 22.93 -0.15 -13.65
N ALA A 599 24.03 -0.18 -14.41
CA ALA A 599 25.37 -0.29 -13.86
C ALA A 599 25.66 0.84 -12.87
N SER A 600 26.08 0.44 -11.66
CA SER A 600 26.42 1.34 -10.55
C SER A 600 27.93 1.23 -10.29
N PRO A 601 28.70 2.32 -10.39
CA PRO A 601 28.32 3.67 -10.83
C PRO A 601 28.12 3.79 -12.36
N PRO A 602 27.43 4.84 -12.87
CA PRO A 602 26.91 6.00 -12.14
C PRO A 602 25.45 5.86 -11.68
N CYS A 603 24.78 4.75 -12.02
CA CYS A 603 23.43 4.50 -11.49
C CYS A 603 23.49 4.23 -9.99
N ILE A 604 22.38 4.45 -9.31
CA ILE A 604 22.26 4.09 -7.89
C ILE A 604 22.28 2.58 -7.69
N ALA A 605 22.94 2.14 -6.62
CA ALA A 605 23.08 0.72 -6.31
C ALA A 605 21.75 0.10 -5.83
N GLU A 606 21.51 -1.15 -6.20
CA GLU A 606 20.48 -1.98 -5.58
C GLU A 606 21.03 -2.61 -4.30
N ILE A 607 20.41 -2.32 -3.15
CA ILE A 607 20.79 -2.94 -1.88
C ILE A 607 20.00 -4.24 -1.71
N ASN A 608 20.72 -5.31 -1.44
CA ASN A 608 20.14 -6.61 -1.08
C ASN A 608 20.06 -6.72 0.44
N GLY A 609 18.85 -6.94 0.96
CA GLY A 609 18.58 -7.10 2.39
C GLY A 609 17.23 -6.51 2.78
N ASP A 610 16.61 -7.07 3.81
CA ASP A 610 15.37 -6.63 4.45
C ASP A 610 15.62 -5.57 5.55
N PHE A 611 16.84 -5.01 5.61
CA PHE A 611 17.33 -4.23 6.75
C PHE A 611 17.17 -4.95 8.10
N SER A 612 17.04 -6.28 8.12
CA SER A 612 17.10 -7.03 9.36
C SER A 612 18.45 -6.78 10.03
N PRO A 613 18.48 -6.58 11.37
CA PRO A 613 19.73 -6.42 12.07
C PRO A 613 20.59 -7.66 11.81
N PRO A 614 21.90 -7.47 11.53
CA PRO A 614 22.77 -8.58 11.22
C PRO A 614 22.74 -9.58 12.38
N SER A 615 22.48 -10.84 12.06
CA SER A 615 22.41 -11.89 13.06
C SER A 615 23.68 -12.75 13.02
N ILE A 616 24.10 -13.18 14.20
CA ILE A 616 25.16 -14.17 14.38
C ILE A 616 24.53 -15.33 15.14
N SER A 617 24.59 -16.53 14.57
CA SER A 617 24.17 -17.75 15.23
C SER A 617 25.24 -18.84 15.14
N VAL A 618 25.19 -19.76 16.08
CA VAL A 618 26.02 -20.98 16.05
C VAL A 618 25.28 -22.02 15.22
N GLY A 619 25.95 -22.54 14.19
CA GLY A 619 25.45 -23.63 13.38
C GLY A 619 25.76 -24.98 14.05
N SER A 620 26.56 -25.80 13.39
CA SER A 620 27.01 -27.07 13.96
C SER A 620 28.21 -26.89 14.90
N VAL A 621 28.25 -27.73 15.94
CA VAL A 621 29.44 -27.97 16.76
C VAL A 621 29.83 -29.43 16.56
N THR A 622 30.99 -29.66 15.97
CA THR A 622 31.47 -31.00 15.60
C THR A 622 32.78 -31.34 16.30
N ALA A 623 32.91 -32.59 16.73
CA ALA A 623 34.18 -33.13 17.19
C ALA A 623 35.09 -33.43 15.99
N LEU A 624 36.30 -32.88 16.00
CA LEU A 624 37.36 -33.19 15.05
C LEU A 624 38.21 -34.37 15.56
N PRO A 625 39.00 -35.04 14.70
CA PRO A 625 39.97 -36.02 15.15
C PRO A 625 40.94 -35.43 16.19
N SER A 626 41.34 -36.25 17.17
CA SER A 626 42.27 -35.83 18.23
C SER A 626 43.56 -35.24 17.66
N GLY A 627 43.99 -34.10 18.21
CA GLY A 627 45.19 -33.37 17.76
C GLY A 627 44.98 -32.43 16.58
N SER A 628 43.75 -32.35 16.03
CA SER A 628 43.43 -31.41 14.94
C SER A 628 43.28 -29.98 15.49
N SER A 629 43.71 -28.99 14.70
CA SER A 629 43.47 -27.58 15.04
C SER A 629 41.96 -27.28 15.02
N PRO A 630 41.44 -26.50 15.99
CA PRO A 630 40.06 -26.05 15.95
C PRO A 630 39.77 -25.28 14.65
N THR A 631 38.56 -25.44 14.11
CA THR A 631 38.13 -24.76 12.88
C THR A 631 36.87 -23.95 13.12
N VAL A 632 36.75 -22.84 12.39
CA VAL A 632 35.51 -22.05 12.32
C VAL A 632 35.22 -21.80 10.85
N THR A 633 34.00 -22.12 10.42
CA THR A 633 33.53 -21.85 9.05
C THR A 633 32.23 -21.07 9.10
N ASN A 634 32.11 -20.01 8.30
CA ASN A 634 30.83 -19.32 8.13
C ASN A 634 30.06 -19.97 6.98
N SER A 635 28.94 -20.63 7.29
CA SER A 635 28.01 -21.16 6.29
C SER A 635 26.82 -20.25 6.01
N GLY A 636 26.73 -19.11 6.71
CA GLY A 636 25.71 -18.10 6.51
C GLY A 636 26.11 -17.04 5.47
N SER A 637 25.30 -15.99 5.37
CA SER A 637 25.62 -14.81 4.55
C SER A 637 26.40 -13.77 5.37
N GLY A 638 26.88 -12.69 4.73
CA GLY A 638 27.51 -11.58 5.45
C GLY A 638 26.57 -10.84 6.41
N SER A 639 25.25 -10.90 6.19
CA SER A 639 24.23 -10.28 7.05
C SER A 639 23.54 -11.27 8.00
N GLN A 640 23.69 -12.58 7.79
CA GLN A 640 23.16 -13.64 8.65
C GLN A 640 24.24 -14.71 8.78
N ALA A 641 25.25 -14.45 9.60
CA ALA A 641 26.41 -15.32 9.75
C ALA A 641 26.04 -16.54 10.61
N ILE A 642 26.40 -17.72 10.12
CA ILE A 642 26.22 -18.98 10.84
C ILE A 642 27.61 -19.60 11.01
N PHE A 643 28.16 -19.51 12.21
CA PHE A 643 29.48 -20.07 12.50
C PHE A 643 29.37 -21.53 12.93
N ASN A 644 29.98 -22.43 12.15
CA ASN A 644 30.16 -23.82 12.51
C ASN A 644 31.53 -24.01 13.15
N PHE A 645 31.58 -24.69 14.30
CA PHE A 645 32.78 -24.91 15.07
C PHE A 645 33.21 -26.38 15.01
N GLY A 646 34.48 -26.61 14.72
CA GLY A 646 35.14 -27.89 14.88
C GLY A 646 36.11 -27.84 16.05
N PHE A 647 35.92 -28.68 17.06
CA PHE A 647 36.85 -28.81 18.19
C PHE A 647 37.46 -30.19 18.21
N SER A 648 38.79 -30.30 18.31
CA SER A 648 39.39 -31.57 18.74
C SER A 648 38.96 -31.81 20.18
N PRO A 649 38.47 -33.02 20.54
CA PRO A 649 38.45 -33.43 21.93
C PRO A 649 39.87 -33.20 22.47
N GLY A 650 39.99 -32.53 23.62
CA GLY A 650 41.26 -32.55 24.34
C GLY A 650 41.64 -34.00 24.60
N GLU A 651 42.94 -34.31 24.65
CA GLU A 651 43.38 -35.57 25.24
C GLU A 651 42.85 -35.60 26.68
N GLY A 652 41.69 -36.23 26.86
CA GLY A 652 41.13 -36.48 28.16
C GLY A 652 42.13 -37.35 28.90
N ALA A 653 42.68 -36.82 29.99
CA ALA A 653 43.35 -37.62 31.00
C ALA A 653 42.46 -38.83 31.28
N GLY A 654 42.96 -40.03 31.01
CA GLY A 654 42.20 -41.27 31.13
C GLY A 654 41.65 -41.44 32.54
N GLY A 655 40.39 -41.07 32.74
CA GLY A 655 39.64 -41.39 33.95
C GLY A 655 39.28 -42.87 33.91
N ALA A 656 39.66 -43.61 34.96
CA ALA A 656 39.29 -45.01 35.10
C ALA A 656 37.77 -45.18 35.03
N SER A 657 37.29 -46.01 34.09
CA SER A 657 35.87 -46.39 34.01
C SER A 657 35.58 -47.49 35.03
N PHE A 658 34.79 -47.18 36.05
CA PHE A 658 34.25 -48.17 37.00
C PHE A 658 32.74 -48.28 36.87
N SER A 659 32.18 -49.45 37.20
CA SER A 659 30.74 -49.69 37.24
C SER A 659 30.22 -49.73 38.68
N GLY A 660 29.01 -49.22 38.87
CA GLY A 660 28.36 -49.14 40.17
C GLY A 660 27.02 -48.44 40.09
N GLU A 661 26.40 -48.24 41.25
CA GLU A 661 25.11 -47.58 41.39
C GLU A 661 25.11 -46.58 42.55
N ILE A 662 24.39 -45.49 42.36
CA ILE A 662 24.06 -44.55 43.44
C ILE A 662 22.98 -45.18 44.30
N VAL A 663 23.21 -45.22 45.62
CA VAL A 663 22.29 -45.77 46.63
C VAL A 663 21.99 -44.71 47.70
N CYS A 664 21.09 -45.04 48.63
CA CYS A 664 20.64 -44.12 49.68
C CYS A 664 20.03 -42.82 49.13
N SER A 665 19.14 -42.91 48.14
CA SER A 665 18.51 -41.76 47.47
C SER A 665 17.27 -41.20 48.18
N GLY A 666 16.72 -41.90 49.19
CA GLY A 666 15.42 -41.56 49.79
C GLY A 666 15.34 -40.20 50.52
N THR A 667 16.46 -39.54 50.77
CA THR A 667 16.52 -38.19 51.37
C THR A 667 17.04 -37.12 50.40
N CYS A 668 17.34 -37.49 49.16
CA CYS A 668 17.84 -36.57 48.14
C CYS A 668 16.69 -36.07 47.26
N VAL A 669 16.55 -34.76 47.15
CA VAL A 669 15.48 -34.10 46.37
C VAL A 669 15.73 -34.06 44.87
N ILE A 670 16.99 -34.26 44.43
CA ILE A 670 17.37 -34.23 43.02
C ILE A 670 17.36 -35.66 42.46
N ALA A 671 16.58 -35.89 41.40
CA ALA A 671 16.51 -37.20 40.75
C ALA A 671 17.89 -37.67 40.24
N GLY A 672 18.20 -38.95 40.44
CA GLY A 672 19.49 -39.54 40.05
C GLY A 672 20.64 -39.26 41.03
N THR A 673 20.38 -38.63 42.17
CA THR A 673 21.36 -38.44 43.26
C THR A 673 21.12 -39.39 44.43
N GLY A 674 22.14 -39.56 45.25
CA GLY A 674 22.10 -40.35 46.48
C GLY A 674 23.26 -40.01 47.39
N LYS A 675 23.21 -40.49 48.62
CA LYS A 675 24.24 -40.21 49.63
C LYS A 675 25.42 -41.18 49.60
N ALA A 676 25.36 -42.21 48.77
CA ALA A 676 26.43 -43.19 48.65
C ALA A 676 26.51 -43.80 47.26
N PHE A 677 27.69 -44.31 46.91
CA PHE A 677 27.93 -45.02 45.67
C PHE A 677 28.48 -46.41 45.97
N LYS A 678 27.87 -47.42 45.36
CA LYS A 678 28.26 -48.83 45.49
C LYS A 678 29.00 -49.26 44.23
N PHE A 679 30.23 -49.70 44.40
CA PHE A 679 31.02 -50.26 43.30
C PHE A 679 30.68 -51.74 43.09
N TYR A 680 30.56 -52.15 41.83
CA TYR A 680 30.30 -53.55 41.49
C TYR A 680 31.57 -54.41 41.41
N ALA A 681 32.74 -53.77 41.26
CA ALA A 681 34.04 -54.44 41.21
C ALA A 681 35.11 -53.69 42.03
N PRO A 682 36.10 -54.42 42.62
CA PRO A 682 37.24 -53.81 43.31
C PRO A 682 38.01 -52.80 42.45
N GLN A 683 38.45 -51.69 43.05
CA GLN A 683 39.28 -50.64 42.47
C GLN A 683 40.46 -50.35 43.42
N PRO A 684 41.63 -50.97 43.23
CA PRO A 684 42.71 -50.93 44.22
C PRO A 684 43.41 -49.58 44.34
N ASN A 685 43.29 -48.68 43.35
CA ASN A 685 43.92 -47.35 43.34
C ASN A 685 43.03 -46.34 42.58
N LEU A 686 41.79 -46.14 43.02
CA LEU A 686 40.87 -45.25 42.33
C LEU A 686 41.15 -43.79 42.71
N GLU A 687 41.70 -42.98 41.80
CA GLU A 687 41.70 -41.52 41.97
C GLU A 687 40.32 -40.96 41.60
N ILE A 688 39.65 -40.37 42.58
CA ILE A 688 38.40 -39.64 42.39
C ILE A 688 38.63 -38.14 42.46
N THR A 689 37.85 -37.40 41.70
CA THR A 689 37.74 -35.94 41.80
C THR A 689 36.42 -35.60 42.46
N VAL A 690 36.44 -34.78 43.51
CA VAL A 690 35.25 -34.29 44.19
C VAL A 690 35.09 -32.82 43.87
N GLN A 691 33.90 -32.44 43.43
CA GLN A 691 33.53 -31.06 43.14
C GLN A 691 32.29 -30.70 43.95
N VAL A 692 32.12 -29.42 44.24
CA VAL A 692 30.93 -28.90 44.91
C VAL A 692 30.13 -28.08 43.90
N SER A 693 28.84 -28.38 43.75
CA SER A 693 27.92 -27.63 42.90
C SER A 693 27.84 -26.17 43.34
N PHE A 694 27.61 -25.26 42.39
CA PHE A 694 27.45 -23.83 42.68
C PHE A 694 26.27 -23.52 43.62
N ASP A 695 25.28 -24.42 43.68
CA ASP A 695 24.10 -24.29 44.53
C ASP A 695 24.29 -24.84 45.96
N MET A 696 25.39 -25.54 46.24
CA MET A 696 25.65 -26.14 47.56
C MET A 696 26.60 -25.26 48.39
N THR A 697 26.13 -24.81 49.56
CA THR A 697 26.96 -24.00 50.48
C THR A 697 27.64 -24.88 51.52
N VAL A 698 28.96 -25.02 51.44
CA VAL A 698 29.80 -25.74 52.43
C VAL A 698 30.58 -24.72 53.26
N SER A 699 30.69 -24.96 54.57
CA SER A 699 31.45 -24.07 55.46
C SER A 699 32.92 -23.97 55.04
N THR A 700 33.53 -22.79 55.18
CA THR A 700 34.87 -22.57 54.65
C THR A 700 35.96 -23.24 55.49
N GLY A 701 36.95 -23.86 54.84
CA GLY A 701 38.04 -24.56 55.53
C GLY A 701 38.76 -25.58 54.64
N ALA A 702 39.96 -25.98 55.07
CA ALA A 702 40.77 -27.00 54.39
C ALA A 702 40.28 -28.44 54.63
N ASN A 703 39.45 -28.64 55.65
CA ASN A 703 38.88 -29.93 56.07
C ASN A 703 37.34 -29.90 56.11
N SER A 704 36.75 -29.21 55.15
CA SER A 704 35.30 -28.99 55.11
C SER A 704 34.51 -30.14 54.52
N ILE A 705 35.17 -31.03 53.78
CA ILE A 705 34.56 -32.22 53.17
C ILE A 705 35.37 -33.45 53.59
N GLN A 706 34.68 -34.54 53.87
CA GLN A 706 35.27 -35.83 54.21
C GLN A 706 34.75 -36.91 53.28
N LEU A 707 35.67 -37.70 52.73
CA LEU A 707 35.39 -38.94 52.02
C LEU A 707 35.49 -40.11 53.00
N HIS A 708 34.47 -40.95 52.99
CA HIS A 708 34.43 -42.19 53.75
C HIS A 708 34.19 -43.37 52.83
N ARG A 709 34.74 -44.53 53.18
CA ARG A 709 34.40 -45.82 52.57
C ARG A 709 33.73 -46.72 53.59
N TRP A 710 32.96 -47.70 53.13
CA TRP A 710 32.15 -48.53 54.00
C TRP A 710 32.23 -50.01 53.64
N SER A 711 32.27 -50.86 54.66
CA SER A 711 32.28 -52.31 54.53
C SER A 711 30.88 -52.92 54.37
N GLN A 712 29.86 -52.09 54.48
CA GLN A 712 28.45 -52.40 54.29
C GLN A 712 27.72 -51.16 53.76
N GLU A 713 26.44 -51.29 53.40
CA GLU A 713 25.66 -50.14 52.97
C GLU A 713 25.60 -49.05 54.08
N PRO A 714 25.82 -47.77 53.74
CA PRO A 714 25.82 -46.69 54.73
C PRO A 714 24.53 -46.64 55.54
N ASN A 715 24.69 -46.48 56.85
CA ASN A 715 23.60 -46.57 57.83
C ASN A 715 23.72 -45.46 58.88
N THR A 716 22.60 -45.15 59.53
CA THR A 716 22.49 -44.07 60.54
C THR A 716 23.34 -44.31 61.80
N ASN A 717 23.67 -45.57 62.11
CA ASN A 717 24.54 -45.93 63.22
C ASN A 717 26.04 -45.76 62.90
N LEU A 718 26.37 -45.41 61.65
CA LEU A 718 27.74 -45.19 61.15
C LEU A 718 28.64 -46.44 61.27
N SER A 719 28.05 -47.62 61.40
CA SER A 719 28.77 -48.89 61.54
C SER A 719 29.40 -49.28 60.21
N GLY A 720 30.65 -49.74 60.25
CA GLY A 720 31.41 -50.17 59.07
C GLY A 720 31.98 -49.01 58.24
N ARG A 721 31.92 -47.77 58.74
CA ARG A 721 32.51 -46.58 58.11
C ARG A 721 34.00 -46.44 58.45
N GLU A 722 34.79 -46.12 57.43
CA GLU A 722 36.20 -45.76 57.57
C GLU A 722 36.48 -44.42 56.88
N PHE A 723 37.22 -43.53 57.56
CA PHE A 723 37.65 -42.26 57.00
C PHE A 723 38.77 -42.49 55.98
N VAL A 724 38.67 -41.83 54.82
CA VAL A 724 39.65 -41.96 53.73
C VAL A 724 40.46 -40.69 53.57
N ALA A 725 39.80 -39.54 53.40
CA ALA A 725 40.44 -38.29 53.11
C ALA A 725 39.58 -37.08 53.51
N GLU A 726 40.22 -35.95 53.73
CA GLU A 726 39.57 -34.65 53.89
C GLU A 726 39.97 -33.69 52.76
N MET A 727 39.07 -32.77 52.44
CA MET A 727 39.22 -31.82 51.35
C MET A 727 38.69 -30.44 51.75
N SER A 728 39.12 -29.43 50.99
CA SER A 728 38.63 -28.07 51.16
C SER A 728 37.17 -27.92 50.75
N GLN A 729 36.56 -26.78 51.07
CA GLN A 729 35.21 -26.40 50.63
C GLN A 729 35.01 -26.43 49.10
N ALA A 730 36.09 -26.35 48.30
CA ALA A 730 36.02 -26.38 46.84
C ALA A 730 36.04 -27.81 46.26
N GLY A 731 36.13 -28.83 47.13
CA GLY A 731 36.45 -30.19 46.73
C GLY A 731 37.96 -30.40 46.55
N GLY A 732 38.31 -31.43 45.79
CA GLY A 732 39.69 -31.86 45.60
C GLY A 732 39.79 -33.26 44.99
N LYS A 733 41.01 -33.83 44.97
CA LYS A 733 41.24 -35.20 44.54
C LYS A 733 41.59 -36.09 45.72
N ALA A 734 41.15 -37.35 45.70
CA ALA A 734 41.58 -38.36 46.65
C ALA A 734 41.72 -39.72 45.97
N THR A 735 42.67 -40.52 46.45
CA THR A 735 42.77 -41.93 46.08
C THR A 735 42.03 -42.78 47.09
N VAL A 736 41.09 -43.60 46.63
CA VAL A 736 40.34 -44.54 47.45
C VAL A 736 40.61 -45.98 47.00
N ILE A 737 40.74 -46.87 47.98
CA ILE A 737 40.88 -48.31 47.75
C ILE A 737 39.52 -48.94 47.98
N ILE A 738 38.96 -49.51 46.91
CA ILE A 738 37.71 -50.29 46.90
C ILE A 738 38.08 -51.76 46.75
N ASP A 739 37.65 -52.61 47.67
CA ASP A 739 37.96 -54.04 47.66
C ASP A 739 36.73 -54.89 47.94
N SER A 740 36.91 -56.18 48.21
CA SER A 740 35.80 -57.10 48.47
C SER A 740 35.06 -56.79 49.77
N ILE A 741 35.70 -56.09 50.71
CA ILE A 741 35.16 -55.67 52.02
C ILE A 741 34.55 -54.28 51.87
N TYR A 742 35.32 -53.27 51.44
CA TYR A 742 34.88 -51.88 51.32
C TYR A 742 34.35 -51.56 49.92
N ARG A 743 33.04 -51.70 49.72
CA ARG A 743 32.39 -51.54 48.40
C ARG A 743 31.58 -50.26 48.22
N TRP A 744 31.42 -49.45 49.27
CA TRP A 744 30.66 -48.21 49.19
C TRP A 744 31.53 -47.01 49.58
N ILE A 745 31.22 -45.85 49.02
CA ILE A 745 31.74 -44.57 49.48
C ILE A 745 30.62 -43.57 49.75
N SER A 746 30.88 -42.61 50.61
CA SER A 746 30.01 -41.46 50.83
C SER A 746 30.82 -40.21 51.19
N PHE A 747 30.19 -39.06 51.05
CA PHE A 747 30.78 -37.76 51.38
C PHE A 747 29.99 -37.11 52.50
N PHE A 748 30.71 -36.46 53.42
CA PHE A 748 30.14 -35.60 54.43
C PHE A 748 30.78 -34.23 54.34
N ALA A 749 29.99 -33.16 54.41
CA ALA A 749 30.51 -31.81 54.42
C ALA A 749 29.97 -31.02 55.62
N LYS A 750 30.74 -30.01 56.06
CA LYS A 750 30.28 -29.10 57.12
C LYS A 750 29.10 -28.29 56.60
N ASN A 751 27.94 -28.47 57.22
CA ASN A 751 26.69 -27.81 56.85
C ASN A 751 26.51 -26.54 57.69
N PRO A 752 26.59 -25.33 57.10
CA PRO A 752 26.38 -24.08 57.83
C PRO A 752 25.02 -24.02 58.53
N SER A 753 24.00 -24.66 57.96
CA SER A 753 22.64 -24.69 58.50
C SER A 753 22.52 -25.54 59.78
N LEU A 754 23.50 -26.40 60.06
CA LEU A 754 23.56 -27.27 61.23
C LEU A 754 24.71 -26.92 62.17
N GLY A 755 25.19 -25.67 62.14
CA GLY A 755 26.29 -25.20 63.00
C GLY A 755 27.64 -25.82 62.65
N ASP A 756 27.92 -25.99 61.35
CA ASP A 756 29.14 -26.57 60.78
C ASP A 756 29.41 -28.03 61.16
N ASN A 757 28.38 -28.75 61.62
CA ASN A 757 28.44 -30.20 61.80
C ASN A 757 28.52 -30.92 60.45
N PHE A 758 29.21 -32.07 60.43
CA PHE A 758 29.29 -32.90 59.23
C PHE A 758 27.96 -33.58 58.93
N ASP A 759 27.43 -33.29 57.76
CA ASP A 759 26.18 -33.85 57.24
C ASP A 759 26.45 -34.57 55.91
N GLY A 760 25.71 -35.66 55.64
CA GLY A 760 25.94 -36.51 54.48
C GLY A 760 25.45 -35.83 53.21
N CYS A 761 26.25 -35.78 52.16
CA CYS A 761 25.91 -35.06 50.94
C CYS A 761 25.24 -35.96 49.89
N CYS A 762 24.24 -35.44 49.20
CA CYS A 762 23.72 -36.01 47.96
C CYS A 762 24.64 -35.62 46.80
N PHE A 763 24.97 -36.56 45.91
CA PHE A 763 25.87 -36.31 44.79
C PHE A 763 25.45 -37.03 43.51
N THR A 764 25.99 -36.57 42.37
CA THR A 764 26.00 -37.29 41.09
C THR A 764 27.39 -37.84 40.80
N VAL A 765 27.48 -38.81 39.87
CA VAL A 765 28.73 -39.44 39.46
C VAL A 765 28.83 -39.42 37.93
N GLU A 766 29.95 -38.90 37.42
CA GLU A 766 30.30 -38.96 36.00
C GLU A 766 31.78 -39.37 35.87
N GLY A 767 32.02 -40.60 35.41
CA GLY A 767 33.35 -41.19 35.43
C GLY A 767 33.90 -41.27 36.85
N ASN A 768 35.10 -40.73 37.09
CA ASN A 768 35.70 -40.61 38.42
C ASN A 768 35.42 -39.28 39.14
N THR A 769 34.49 -38.47 38.61
CA THR A 769 34.10 -37.21 39.22
C THR A 769 32.80 -37.36 40.01
N PHE A 770 32.82 -36.92 41.27
CA PHE A 770 31.71 -36.91 42.20
C PHE A 770 31.35 -35.47 42.51
N THR A 771 30.16 -35.03 42.09
CA THR A 771 29.71 -33.65 42.28
C THR A 771 28.70 -33.60 43.41
N LEU A 772 29.06 -32.93 44.51
CA LEU A 772 28.20 -32.74 45.67
C LEU A 772 27.14 -31.67 45.34
N MET A 773 25.87 -32.06 45.46
CA MET A 773 24.74 -31.25 44.99
C MET A 773 23.96 -30.59 46.13
N SER A 774 23.81 -31.28 47.27
CA SER A 774 23.04 -30.82 48.43
C SER A 774 23.37 -31.63 49.68
N PHE A 775 22.87 -31.19 50.84
CA PHE A 775 22.83 -31.96 52.08
C PHE A 775 21.60 -32.84 52.15
#